data_AF-A0A8J7XR17-F1
#
_entry.id   AF-A0A8J7XR17-F1
#
_cell.length_a   1.000
_cell.length_b   1.000
_cell.length_c   1.000
_cell.angle_alpha   90.00
_cell.angle_beta   90.00
_cell.angle_gamma   90.00
#
_symmetry.space_group_name_H-M   'P 1'
#
loop_
_entity.id
_entity.type
_entity.pdbx_description
1 polymer ?
#
loop_
_entity_poly.entity_id
_entity_poly.type
_entity_poly.pdbx_seq_one_letter_code
_entity_poly.pdbx_strand_id
1 'polypeptide(L)'
;MRFLSITLKNVRSFRSKTIEFRDGLNIVCGPNESGKSTILESILYAVAGEIEDVSSLRRWKSEDTSIHLRYKTDTGETYTVSRTISPEMKCRLENFIILEDPETILSTLRNHFGSIQKTVLESSAIVRHNQMEILRKMDSREIVKEQMRAALTGSETSTDEVITMLQVRIDEYQESLRDMDFKIENFKANLIPYAGVDEAYESLTSKIRVYEKDVKTRQREREMHTKKLLYNSTVKDVEEIQKRLEEIEDIESYREALPLEKIKKIEELENKRRRLEDGMESLISLIKEREEELVQIRKESDEKGFFSWFTSLFGKSKEKKDREKRAFTIEEVLKGYRRDFYELERKIEDMRIEKNDYINQIPDYKGKGVEYCCKVDGEYQKRIEELLKGLTKEELVQSLLRKREDADRLRGSIFTEYPHLLDMDDSDVTNERGNLEEMISMLKQEKEDSEAKFESVEIRKHEKERIQRELRALEAQNLDIKTRNEVDQVVLDTINEIYSELKDLFIPQLEEKAGQIMQRITKGKYMRILIGREDLGIRVELPDQLIDMKLLSQGTKDQLYFSLRIGLSELLSGGRNLPLLFDESFYTSDENRLKETFEVLEEIALNTQVILFTHNEDFLKYGNPIVLSEQMTLSDSVGLSTK
;
A
#
# COMPACT_ATOMS: atom_id res chain seq x y z
N MET A 1 -31.40 -49.91 40.33
CA MET A 1 -29.95 -50.16 40.44
C MET A 1 -29.65 -50.32 41.92
N ARG A 2 -28.72 -51.17 42.34
CA ARG A 2 -28.43 -51.36 43.78
C ARG A 2 -27.01 -51.80 44.10
N PHE A 3 -26.45 -51.29 45.18
CA PHE A 3 -25.22 -51.78 45.78
C PHE A 3 -25.50 -53.07 46.55
N LEU A 4 -24.65 -54.07 46.37
CA LEU A 4 -24.75 -55.37 47.05
C LEU A 4 -23.76 -55.46 48.21
N SER A 5 -22.51 -55.02 47.98
CA SER A 5 -21.48 -55.03 49.00
C SER A 5 -20.32 -54.11 48.65
N ILE A 6 -19.66 -53.54 49.66
CA ILE A 6 -18.36 -52.89 49.51
C ILE A 6 -17.32 -53.59 50.40
N THR A 7 -16.17 -53.91 49.82
CA THR A 7 -15.01 -54.45 50.53
C THR A 7 -13.89 -53.42 50.53
N LEU A 8 -13.44 -53.04 51.73
CA LEU A 8 -12.36 -52.08 51.96
C LEU A 8 -11.15 -52.82 52.52
N LYS A 9 -10.03 -52.82 51.79
CA LYS A 9 -8.75 -53.40 52.22
C LYS A 9 -7.70 -52.29 52.34
N ASN A 10 -7.14 -52.14 53.54
CA ASN A 10 -6.15 -51.10 53.89
C ASN A 10 -6.59 -49.66 53.56
N VAL A 11 -7.87 -49.35 53.78
CA VAL A 11 -8.46 -48.02 53.55
C VAL A 11 -8.63 -47.30 54.89
N ARG A 12 -7.90 -46.21 55.13
CA ARG A 12 -7.85 -45.46 56.40
C ARG A 12 -7.85 -46.37 57.64
N SER A 13 -8.89 -46.33 58.48
CA SER A 13 -9.01 -47.14 59.69
C SER A 13 -9.29 -48.64 59.41
N PHE A 14 -9.81 -48.99 58.24
CA PHE A 14 -10.15 -50.37 57.88
C PHE A 14 -8.93 -51.19 57.42
N ARG A 15 -8.66 -52.33 58.09
CA ARG A 15 -7.66 -53.32 57.63
C ARG A 15 -8.23 -54.17 56.50
N SER A 16 -9.36 -54.80 56.76
CA SER A 16 -10.17 -55.54 55.79
C SER A 16 -11.59 -55.62 56.34
N LYS A 17 -12.55 -55.03 55.65
CA LYS A 17 -13.96 -55.07 56.05
C LYS A 17 -14.85 -55.15 54.82
N THR A 18 -15.78 -56.10 54.83
CA THR A 18 -16.88 -56.17 53.87
C THR A 18 -18.15 -55.71 54.56
N ILE A 19 -18.89 -54.84 53.89
CA ILE A 19 -20.20 -54.35 54.30
C ILE A 19 -21.18 -54.80 53.22
N GLU A 20 -22.23 -55.49 53.62
CA GLU A 20 -23.30 -55.95 52.73
C GLU A 20 -24.48 -55.00 52.85
N PHE A 21 -25.06 -54.64 51.70
CA PHE A 21 -26.25 -53.82 51.60
C PHE A 21 -27.43 -54.68 51.18
N ARG A 22 -28.60 -54.40 51.75
CA ARG A 22 -29.86 -55.04 51.42
C ARG A 22 -30.71 -54.15 50.53
N ASP A 23 -31.77 -54.74 50.00
CA ASP A 23 -32.83 -53.97 49.35
C ASP A 23 -33.53 -53.05 50.35
N GLY A 24 -34.04 -51.93 49.84
CA GLY A 24 -34.73 -50.94 50.64
C GLY A 24 -33.80 -50.02 51.45
N LEU A 25 -34.23 -49.68 52.66
CA LEU A 25 -33.56 -48.74 53.55
C LEU A 25 -32.48 -49.45 54.37
N ASN A 26 -31.24 -49.00 54.27
CA ASN A 26 -30.08 -49.48 55.03
C ASN A 26 -29.63 -48.38 55.99
N ILE A 27 -29.43 -48.71 57.26
CA ILE A 27 -29.02 -47.77 58.31
C ILE A 27 -27.61 -48.13 58.76
N VAL A 28 -26.62 -47.38 58.30
CA VAL A 28 -25.22 -47.50 58.72
C VAL A 28 -25.00 -46.62 59.96
N CYS A 29 -25.02 -47.24 61.13
CA CYS A 29 -24.90 -46.55 62.41
C CYS A 29 -23.55 -46.82 63.07
N GLY A 30 -22.92 -45.79 63.62
CA GLY A 30 -21.72 -45.94 64.45
C GLY A 30 -21.29 -44.60 65.06
N PRO A 31 -20.43 -44.61 66.08
CA PRO A 31 -19.90 -43.38 66.68
C PRO A 31 -19.11 -42.55 65.66
N ASN A 32 -18.76 -41.32 66.03
CA ASN A 32 -17.83 -40.51 65.24
C ASN A 32 -16.51 -41.29 65.06
N GLU A 33 -15.84 -41.10 63.92
CA GLU A 33 -14.59 -41.81 63.58
C GLU A 33 -14.70 -43.33 63.34
N SER A 34 -15.89 -43.93 63.45
CA SER A 34 -16.12 -45.36 63.10
C SER A 34 -15.90 -45.70 61.62
N GLY A 35 -15.69 -44.70 60.77
CA GLY A 35 -15.38 -44.85 59.34
C GLY A 35 -16.58 -44.69 58.40
N LYS A 36 -17.72 -44.14 58.86
CA LYS A 36 -18.91 -43.83 58.04
C LYS A 36 -18.56 -43.04 56.77
N SER A 37 -17.90 -41.89 56.92
CA SER A 37 -17.49 -41.03 55.80
C SER A 37 -16.49 -41.73 54.87
N THR A 38 -15.59 -42.55 55.43
CA THR A 38 -14.66 -43.37 54.63
C THR A 38 -15.40 -44.37 53.73
N ILE A 39 -16.49 -44.99 54.20
CA ILE A 39 -17.31 -45.90 53.39
C ILE A 39 -17.98 -45.13 52.26
N LEU A 40 -18.61 -43.99 52.57
CA LEU A 40 -19.26 -43.12 51.59
C LEU A 40 -18.28 -42.67 50.50
N GLU A 41 -17.11 -42.16 50.89
CA GLU A 41 -16.04 -41.76 49.96
C GLU A 41 -15.51 -42.92 49.13
N SER A 42 -15.46 -44.14 49.70
CA SER A 42 -15.01 -45.32 48.96
C SER A 42 -16.03 -45.79 47.92
N ILE A 43 -17.34 -45.69 48.22
CA ILE A 43 -18.41 -45.94 47.24
C ILE A 43 -18.30 -44.93 46.10
N LEU A 44 -18.14 -43.64 46.44
CA LEU A 44 -17.96 -42.56 45.46
C LEU A 44 -16.74 -42.80 44.57
N TYR A 45 -15.59 -43.07 45.16
CA TYR A 45 -14.36 -43.32 44.41
C TYR A 45 -14.50 -44.54 43.50
N ALA A 46 -15.16 -45.61 43.97
CA ALA A 46 -15.43 -46.78 43.13
C ALA A 46 -16.24 -46.42 41.88
N VAL A 47 -17.35 -45.68 42.05
CA VAL A 47 -18.28 -45.34 40.97
C VAL A 47 -17.73 -44.22 40.06
N ALA A 48 -17.32 -43.10 40.63
CA ALA A 48 -16.97 -41.88 39.89
C ALA A 48 -15.49 -41.82 39.49
N GLY A 49 -14.61 -42.48 40.25
CA GLY A 49 -13.17 -42.54 39.96
C GLY A 49 -12.34 -41.32 40.32
N GLU A 50 -12.96 -40.26 40.82
CA GLU A 50 -12.29 -38.99 41.17
C GLU A 50 -12.62 -38.59 42.61
N ILE A 51 -11.60 -38.35 43.43
CA ILE A 51 -11.70 -37.70 44.75
C ILE A 51 -10.52 -36.74 44.91
N GLU A 52 -10.70 -35.66 45.69
CA GLU A 52 -9.71 -34.57 45.82
C GLU A 52 -8.32 -35.08 46.22
N ASP A 53 -8.25 -36.06 47.11
CA ASP A 53 -7.00 -36.72 47.47
C ASP A 53 -7.21 -38.23 47.64
N VAL A 54 -6.90 -38.98 46.58
CA VAL A 54 -6.97 -40.45 46.59
C VAL A 54 -5.92 -41.06 47.54
N SER A 55 -4.81 -40.36 47.78
CA SER A 55 -3.77 -40.82 48.71
C SER A 55 -4.24 -40.77 50.17
N SER A 56 -5.15 -39.85 50.52
CA SER A 56 -5.79 -39.76 51.84
C SER A 56 -6.61 -41.00 52.23
N LEU A 57 -7.02 -41.83 51.25
CA LEU A 57 -7.73 -43.08 51.52
C LEU A 57 -6.79 -44.20 51.96
N ARG A 58 -5.48 -44.08 51.73
CA ARG A 58 -4.53 -45.12 52.12
C ARG A 58 -4.34 -45.14 53.63
N ARG A 59 -4.27 -46.35 54.19
CA ARG A 59 -3.75 -46.54 55.53
C ARG A 59 -2.24 -46.31 55.55
N TRP A 60 -1.74 -45.68 56.62
CA TRP A 60 -0.31 -45.40 56.81
C TRP A 60 0.58 -46.63 56.53
N LYS A 61 1.57 -46.48 55.62
CA LYS A 61 2.52 -47.51 55.19
C LYS A 61 1.91 -48.79 54.56
N SER A 62 0.72 -48.72 53.96
CA SER A 62 0.16 -49.85 53.21
C SER A 62 0.42 -49.74 51.69
N GLU A 63 0.95 -50.80 51.10
CA GLU A 63 1.22 -50.89 49.65
C GLU A 63 0.01 -51.43 48.86
N ASP A 64 -0.85 -52.24 49.52
CA ASP A 64 -2.00 -52.93 48.91
C ASP A 64 -3.35 -52.36 49.38
N THR A 65 -3.64 -51.10 49.07
CA THR A 65 -4.97 -50.51 49.31
C THR A 65 -5.90 -50.83 48.14
N SER A 66 -7.05 -51.44 48.42
CA SER A 66 -8.04 -51.79 47.39
C SER A 66 -9.48 -51.64 47.87
N ILE A 67 -10.34 -51.24 46.94
CA ILE A 67 -11.77 -51.05 47.14
C ILE A 67 -12.48 -51.91 46.09
N HIS A 68 -13.39 -52.78 46.54
CA HIS A 68 -14.21 -53.61 45.68
C HIS A 68 -15.69 -53.31 45.94
N LEU A 69 -16.36 -52.71 44.96
CA LEU A 69 -17.79 -52.41 45.03
C LEU A 69 -18.54 -53.36 44.10
N ARG A 70 -19.45 -54.15 44.67
CA ARG A 70 -20.35 -55.02 43.92
C ARG A 70 -21.72 -54.37 43.82
N TYR A 71 -22.28 -54.31 42.61
CA TYR A 71 -23.58 -53.69 42.35
C TYR A 71 -24.36 -54.44 41.29
N LYS A 72 -25.68 -54.21 41.25
CA LYS A 72 -26.61 -54.79 40.28
C LYS A 72 -27.33 -53.70 39.51
N THR A 73 -27.26 -53.75 38.18
CA THR A 73 -27.91 -52.80 37.26
C THR A 73 -29.43 -53.01 37.21
N ASP A 74 -30.13 -52.07 36.56
CA ASP A 74 -31.57 -52.18 36.30
C ASP A 74 -31.93 -53.37 35.39
N THR A 75 -31.00 -53.77 34.52
CA THR A 75 -31.12 -54.98 33.66
C THR A 75 -30.96 -56.28 34.44
N GLY A 76 -30.54 -56.20 35.71
CA GLY A 76 -30.36 -57.35 36.59
C GLY A 76 -28.97 -57.98 36.56
N GLU A 77 -28.07 -57.47 35.73
CA GLU A 77 -26.67 -57.90 35.67
C GLU A 77 -25.90 -57.43 36.90
N THR A 78 -24.90 -58.21 37.32
CA THR A 78 -24.08 -57.90 38.49
C THR A 78 -22.66 -57.60 38.08
N TYR A 79 -22.13 -56.48 38.57
CA TYR A 79 -20.78 -56.01 38.27
C TYR A 79 -19.98 -55.84 39.55
N THR A 80 -18.67 -56.04 39.46
CA THR A 80 -17.72 -55.70 40.52
C THR A 80 -16.72 -54.68 39.99
N VAL A 81 -16.70 -53.49 40.59
CA VAL A 81 -15.65 -52.49 40.35
C VAL A 81 -14.57 -52.67 41.40
N SER A 82 -13.36 -52.91 40.93
CA SER A 82 -12.17 -53.06 41.77
C SER A 82 -11.21 -51.92 41.48
N ARG A 83 -10.88 -51.11 42.48
CA ARG A 83 -9.87 -50.06 42.37
C ARG A 83 -8.73 -50.32 43.33
N THR A 84 -7.50 -50.35 42.82
CA THR A 84 -6.28 -50.47 43.61
C THR A 84 -5.59 -49.11 43.67
N ILE A 85 -5.32 -48.65 44.88
CA ILE A 85 -4.60 -47.40 45.13
C ILE A 85 -3.12 -47.75 45.28
N SER A 86 -2.41 -47.79 44.15
CA SER A 86 -0.96 -48.03 44.02
C SER A 86 -0.35 -46.94 43.10
N PRO A 87 0.99 -46.87 42.91
CA PRO A 87 1.61 -45.92 41.98
C PRO A 87 1.10 -46.04 40.53
N GLU A 88 0.75 -47.27 40.11
CA GLU A 88 0.14 -47.58 38.82
C GLU A 88 -1.37 -47.85 39.00
N MET A 89 -2.14 -46.87 39.49
CA MET A 89 -3.58 -47.00 39.78
C MET A 89 -4.31 -47.96 38.81
N LYS A 90 -4.84 -49.07 39.34
CA LYS A 90 -5.54 -50.08 38.52
C LYS A 90 -7.03 -50.02 38.81
N CYS A 91 -7.83 -49.94 37.75
CA CYS A 91 -9.27 -50.07 37.80
C CYS A 91 -9.66 -51.32 37.00
N ARG A 92 -10.55 -52.14 37.54
CA ARG A 92 -11.11 -53.29 36.85
C ARG A 92 -12.62 -53.29 37.02
N LEU A 93 -13.33 -53.56 35.93
CA LEU A 93 -14.77 -53.81 35.95
C LEU A 93 -15.01 -55.25 35.52
N GLU A 94 -15.57 -56.05 36.42
CA GLU A 94 -15.79 -57.48 36.22
C GLU A 94 -17.28 -57.79 36.18
N ASN A 95 -17.71 -58.43 35.10
CA ASN A 95 -18.96 -59.19 34.98
C ASN A 95 -18.64 -60.51 34.26
N PHE A 96 -19.38 -60.91 33.21
CA PHE A 96 -18.97 -62.00 32.32
C PHE A 96 -17.66 -61.71 31.55
N ILE A 97 -17.26 -60.45 31.47
CA ILE A 97 -16.03 -59.95 30.82
C ILE A 97 -15.28 -59.08 31.83
N ILE A 98 -13.94 -59.08 31.78
CA ILE A 98 -13.06 -58.21 32.57
C ILE A 98 -12.62 -57.05 31.67
N LEU A 99 -12.92 -55.82 32.11
CA LEU A 99 -12.41 -54.59 31.49
C LEU A 99 -11.30 -54.01 32.37
N GLU A 100 -10.17 -53.66 31.76
CA GLU A 100 -9.02 -53.03 32.44
C GLU A 100 -8.67 -51.63 31.89
N ASP A 101 -9.23 -51.25 30.73
CA ASP A 101 -9.02 -49.93 30.13
C ASP A 101 -9.79 -48.83 30.90
N PRO A 102 -9.11 -47.79 31.43
CA PRO A 102 -9.76 -46.77 32.26
C PRO A 102 -10.88 -46.00 31.57
N GLU A 103 -10.73 -45.62 30.30
CA GLU A 103 -11.76 -44.87 29.56
C GLU A 103 -13.00 -45.72 29.29
N THR A 104 -12.79 -46.99 28.91
CA THR A 104 -13.88 -47.95 28.68
C THR A 104 -14.60 -48.28 29.99
N ILE A 105 -13.88 -48.42 31.11
CA ILE A 105 -14.50 -48.63 32.43
C ILE A 105 -15.33 -47.40 32.84
N LEU A 106 -14.77 -46.19 32.72
CA LEU A 106 -15.47 -44.97 33.09
C LEU A 106 -16.70 -44.73 32.22
N SER A 107 -16.61 -44.95 30.90
CA SER A 107 -17.78 -44.84 30.01
C SER A 107 -18.85 -45.89 30.33
N THR A 108 -18.45 -47.13 30.65
CA THR A 108 -19.40 -48.18 31.09
C THR A 108 -20.08 -47.83 32.41
N LEU A 109 -19.31 -47.34 33.40
CA LEU A 109 -19.87 -46.89 34.68
C LEU A 109 -20.80 -45.69 34.49
N ARG A 110 -20.44 -44.71 33.65
CA ARG A 110 -21.31 -43.60 33.27
C ARG A 110 -22.60 -44.09 32.61
N ASN A 111 -22.55 -45.14 31.78
CA ASN A 111 -23.77 -45.70 31.20
C ASN A 111 -24.66 -46.38 32.26
N HIS A 112 -24.06 -47.06 33.24
CA HIS A 112 -24.79 -47.77 34.30
C HIS A 112 -25.41 -46.84 35.34
N PHE A 113 -24.65 -45.85 35.82
CA PHE A 113 -25.10 -44.91 36.83
C PHE A 113 -25.82 -43.68 36.23
N GLY A 114 -26.15 -43.71 34.94
CA GLY A 114 -26.61 -42.55 34.17
C GLY A 114 -25.45 -41.59 33.91
N SER A 115 -25.50 -40.79 32.84
CA SER A 115 -24.44 -39.85 32.39
C SER A 115 -24.00 -38.77 33.42
N ILE A 116 -24.38 -38.97 34.67
CA ILE A 116 -24.04 -38.31 35.92
C ILE A 116 -22.53 -38.33 36.11
N GLN A 117 -21.90 -37.17 35.91
CA GLN A 117 -20.57 -36.89 36.44
C GLN A 117 -20.57 -36.96 37.96
N LYS A 118 -19.39 -37.13 38.57
CA LYS A 118 -19.18 -37.07 40.02
C LYS A 118 -19.99 -35.96 40.69
N THR A 119 -19.99 -34.76 40.10
CA THR A 119 -20.73 -33.57 40.56
C THR A 119 -22.23 -33.80 40.66
N VAL A 120 -22.81 -34.53 39.71
CA VAL A 120 -24.23 -34.87 39.70
C VAL A 120 -24.52 -35.92 40.76
N LEU A 121 -23.65 -36.92 40.96
CA LEU A 121 -23.84 -37.94 42.00
C LEU A 121 -23.69 -37.34 43.41
N GLU A 122 -22.74 -36.42 43.59
CA GLU A 122 -22.55 -35.62 44.81
C GLU A 122 -23.66 -34.58 45.03
N SER A 123 -24.35 -34.15 43.98
CA SER A 123 -25.45 -33.17 44.02
C SER A 123 -26.85 -33.80 44.02
N SER A 124 -27.01 -35.06 43.62
CA SER A 124 -28.33 -35.69 43.43
C SER A 124 -28.52 -36.94 44.27
N ALA A 125 -27.47 -37.74 44.47
CA ALA A 125 -27.55 -39.00 45.20
C ALA A 125 -26.98 -38.93 46.62
N ILE A 126 -26.31 -37.83 46.99
CA ILE A 126 -25.72 -37.66 48.33
C ILE A 126 -26.26 -36.43 49.02
N VAL A 127 -26.77 -36.60 50.24
CA VAL A 127 -27.14 -35.48 51.11
C VAL A 127 -26.24 -35.47 52.34
N ARG A 128 -25.20 -34.62 52.35
CA ARG A 128 -24.29 -34.47 53.51
C ARG A 128 -24.70 -33.32 54.43
N HIS A 129 -24.44 -33.49 55.72
CA HIS A 129 -24.64 -32.43 56.73
C HIS A 129 -23.89 -31.14 56.39
N ASN A 130 -22.61 -31.22 56.03
CA ASN A 130 -21.79 -30.03 55.70
C ASN A 130 -22.32 -29.27 54.46
N GLN A 131 -22.86 -29.98 53.47
CA GLN A 131 -23.49 -29.33 52.31
C GLN A 131 -24.78 -28.62 52.73
N MET A 132 -25.61 -29.25 53.58
CA MET A 132 -26.77 -28.55 54.15
C MET A 132 -26.34 -27.29 54.89
N GLU A 133 -25.26 -27.33 55.67
CA GLU A 133 -24.74 -26.16 56.40
C GLU A 133 -24.30 -24.99 55.50
N ILE A 134 -23.66 -25.29 54.37
CA ILE A 134 -23.29 -24.29 53.35
C ILE A 134 -24.55 -23.69 52.70
N LEU A 135 -25.50 -24.54 52.33
CA LEU A 135 -26.75 -24.15 51.65
C LEU A 135 -27.71 -23.38 52.56
N ARG A 136 -27.63 -23.57 53.88
CA ARG A 136 -28.33 -22.73 54.86
C ARG A 136 -27.93 -21.25 54.81
N LYS A 137 -26.76 -20.94 54.26
CA LYS A 137 -26.23 -19.57 54.10
C LYS A 137 -26.44 -19.00 52.69
N MET A 138 -26.87 -19.80 51.73
CA MET A 138 -27.04 -19.41 50.34
C MET A 138 -28.41 -18.75 50.09
N ASP A 139 -28.47 -17.84 49.11
CA ASP A 139 -29.75 -17.34 48.60
C ASP A 139 -30.46 -18.44 47.81
N SER A 140 -31.78 -18.47 47.89
CA SER A 140 -32.67 -19.35 47.11
C SER A 140 -32.30 -19.43 45.62
N ARG A 141 -31.88 -18.31 45.02
CA ARG A 141 -31.45 -18.23 43.62
C ARG A 141 -30.22 -19.08 43.32
N GLU A 142 -29.23 -19.00 44.20
CA GLU A 142 -27.99 -19.77 44.08
C GLU A 142 -28.23 -21.26 44.29
N ILE A 143 -29.19 -21.62 45.16
CA ILE A 143 -29.62 -23.02 45.31
C ILE A 143 -30.17 -23.55 43.98
N VAL A 144 -31.11 -22.87 43.34
CA VAL A 144 -31.69 -23.34 42.07
C VAL A 144 -30.65 -23.36 40.96
N LYS A 145 -29.80 -22.34 40.85
CA LYS A 145 -28.69 -22.34 39.88
C LYS A 145 -27.75 -23.53 40.08
N GLU A 146 -27.38 -23.84 41.30
CA GLU A 146 -26.51 -24.98 41.60
C GLU A 146 -27.17 -26.31 41.24
N GLN A 147 -28.45 -26.49 41.56
CA GLN A 147 -29.21 -27.69 41.15
C GLN A 147 -29.30 -27.78 39.62
N MET A 148 -29.49 -26.66 38.92
CA MET A 148 -29.51 -26.61 37.45
C MET A 148 -28.15 -26.86 36.82
N ARG A 149 -27.06 -26.36 37.39
CA ARG A 149 -25.69 -26.66 36.93
C ARG A 149 -25.40 -28.15 37.04
N ALA A 150 -25.73 -28.74 38.18
CA ALA A 150 -25.65 -30.19 38.38
C ALA A 150 -26.52 -30.97 37.39
N ALA A 151 -27.66 -30.42 36.97
CA ALA A 151 -28.55 -31.06 36.01
C ALA A 151 -28.07 -30.99 34.55
N LEU A 152 -27.54 -29.84 34.14
CA LEU A 152 -27.46 -29.46 32.73
C LEU A 152 -26.08 -29.67 32.12
N THR A 153 -25.02 -29.26 32.80
CA THR A 153 -23.68 -29.28 32.20
C THR A 153 -22.92 -30.52 32.54
N GLY A 154 -23.11 -31.05 33.77
CA GLY A 154 -22.32 -32.12 34.32
C GLY A 154 -20.89 -31.97 33.83
N SER A 155 -20.23 -30.84 34.10
CA SER A 155 -18.84 -30.50 33.77
C SER A 155 -18.37 -29.40 34.71
N GLU A 156 -17.07 -29.35 35.02
CA GLU A 156 -16.48 -28.32 35.89
C GLU A 156 -16.47 -26.93 35.25
N THR A 157 -16.40 -26.82 33.93
CA THR A 157 -16.60 -25.55 33.23
C THR A 157 -18.08 -25.19 33.22
N SER A 158 -18.44 -24.23 34.06
CA SER A 158 -19.82 -23.76 34.14
C SER A 158 -20.22 -23.09 32.82
N THR A 159 -21.45 -23.32 32.33
CA THR A 159 -22.01 -22.56 31.20
C THR A 159 -21.89 -21.05 31.42
N ASP A 160 -21.92 -20.61 32.68
CA ASP A 160 -21.70 -19.23 33.09
C ASP A 160 -20.29 -18.73 32.76
N GLU A 161 -19.24 -19.56 32.90
CA GLU A 161 -17.88 -19.21 32.46
C GLU A 161 -17.81 -19.03 30.95
N VAL A 162 -18.45 -19.93 30.18
CA VAL A 162 -18.49 -19.83 28.71
C VAL A 162 -19.22 -18.57 28.28
N ILE A 163 -20.38 -18.28 28.88
CA ILE A 163 -21.17 -17.07 28.64
C ILE A 163 -20.33 -15.83 28.99
N THR A 164 -19.66 -15.82 30.14
CA THR A 164 -18.81 -14.70 30.58
C THR A 164 -17.63 -14.49 29.62
N MET A 165 -16.95 -15.56 29.21
CA MET A 165 -15.86 -15.49 28.25
C MET A 165 -16.31 -14.95 26.89
N LEU A 166 -17.47 -15.38 26.38
CA LEU A 166 -18.03 -14.87 25.13
C LEU A 166 -18.42 -13.40 25.25
N GLN A 167 -19.03 -12.99 26.37
CA GLN A 167 -19.39 -11.59 26.62
C GLN A 167 -18.15 -10.68 26.65
N VAL A 168 -17.09 -11.07 27.38
CA VAL A 168 -15.83 -10.31 27.41
C VAL A 168 -15.25 -10.17 25.99
N ARG A 169 -15.25 -11.26 25.21
CA ARG A 169 -14.71 -11.24 23.84
C ARG A 169 -15.55 -10.36 22.89
N ILE A 170 -16.87 -10.39 23.03
CA ILE A 170 -17.79 -9.51 22.29
C ILE A 170 -17.51 -8.04 22.64
N ASP A 171 -17.35 -7.71 23.91
CA ASP A 171 -17.03 -6.34 24.35
C ASP A 171 -15.69 -5.86 23.77
N GLU A 172 -14.66 -6.71 23.80
CA GLU A 172 -13.35 -6.44 23.17
C GLU A 172 -13.46 -6.18 21.67
N TYR A 173 -14.29 -6.95 20.96
CA TYR A 173 -14.55 -6.72 19.54
C TYR A 173 -15.28 -5.41 19.30
N GLN A 174 -16.29 -5.08 20.10
CA GLN A 174 -17.03 -3.82 19.95
C GLN A 174 -16.14 -2.60 20.18
N GLU A 175 -15.22 -2.65 21.15
CA GLU A 175 -14.23 -1.59 21.37
C GLU A 175 -13.29 -1.47 20.16
N SER A 176 -12.77 -2.61 19.67
CA SER A 176 -11.89 -2.66 18.50
C SER A 176 -12.56 -2.12 17.23
N LEU A 177 -13.85 -2.40 17.02
CA LEU A 177 -14.65 -1.90 15.90
C LEU A 177 -14.79 -0.37 15.97
N ARG A 178 -15.07 0.21 17.15
CA ARG A 178 -15.16 1.67 17.32
C ARG A 178 -13.85 2.37 16.97
N ASP A 179 -12.74 1.81 17.44
CA ASP A 179 -11.41 2.33 17.15
C ASP A 179 -11.08 2.26 15.65
N MET A 180 -11.44 1.16 14.98
CA MET A 180 -11.25 1.03 13.54
C MET A 180 -12.16 1.93 12.73
N ASP A 181 -13.44 2.06 13.09
CA ASP A 181 -14.36 2.98 12.42
C ASP A 181 -13.85 4.42 12.51
N PHE A 182 -13.35 4.85 13.67
CA PHE A 182 -12.71 6.16 13.81
C PHE A 182 -11.50 6.34 12.90
N LYS A 183 -10.62 5.32 12.81
CA LYS A 183 -9.46 5.34 11.91
C LYS A 183 -9.91 5.42 10.45
N ILE A 184 -10.86 4.57 10.03
CA ILE A 184 -11.41 4.53 8.68
C ILE A 184 -11.98 5.89 8.28
N GLU A 185 -12.79 6.52 9.13
CA GLU A 185 -13.34 7.85 8.87
C GLU A 185 -12.25 8.93 8.75
N ASN A 186 -11.21 8.87 9.59
CA ASN A 186 -10.06 9.77 9.47
C ASN A 186 -9.31 9.58 8.13
N PHE A 187 -9.11 8.33 7.69
CA PHE A 187 -8.50 8.03 6.39
C PHE A 187 -9.38 8.50 5.22
N LYS A 188 -10.70 8.34 5.30
CA LYS A 188 -11.64 8.88 4.31
C LYS A 188 -11.59 10.40 4.26
N ALA A 189 -11.52 11.07 5.41
CA ALA A 189 -11.36 12.53 5.47
C ALA A 189 -10.04 12.99 4.82
N ASN A 190 -8.95 12.25 5.03
CA ASN A 190 -7.65 12.52 4.41
C ASN A 190 -7.63 12.30 2.90
N LEU A 191 -8.62 11.60 2.31
CA LEU A 191 -8.77 11.45 0.86
C LEU A 191 -9.46 12.65 0.19
N ILE A 192 -10.25 13.44 0.94
CA ILE A 192 -11.02 14.58 0.41
C ILE A 192 -10.12 15.58 -0.35
N PRO A 193 -8.92 15.98 0.15
CA PRO A 193 -8.03 16.89 -0.57
C PRO A 193 -7.48 16.35 -1.89
N TYR A 194 -7.62 15.06 -2.16
CA TYR A 194 -7.17 14.40 -3.39
C TYR A 194 -8.32 14.16 -4.39
N ALA A 195 -9.49 14.76 -4.15
CA ALA A 195 -10.57 14.80 -5.11
C ALA A 195 -10.10 15.47 -6.42
N GLY A 196 -10.40 14.84 -7.55
CA GLY A 196 -10.05 15.32 -8.89
C GLY A 196 -8.58 15.24 -9.31
N VAL A 197 -7.71 14.64 -8.50
CA VAL A 197 -6.30 14.40 -8.87
C VAL A 197 -6.19 13.50 -10.10
N ASP A 198 -7.05 12.49 -10.24
CA ASP A 198 -7.01 11.58 -11.40
C ASP A 198 -7.39 12.31 -12.69
N GLU A 199 -8.46 13.13 -12.65
CA GLU A 199 -8.89 13.94 -13.79
C GLU A 199 -7.81 14.96 -14.20
N ALA A 200 -7.16 15.59 -13.22
CA ALA A 200 -6.06 16.52 -13.46
C ALA A 200 -4.84 15.80 -14.10
N TYR A 201 -4.51 14.60 -13.61
CA TYR A 201 -3.43 13.78 -14.15
C TYR A 201 -3.69 13.39 -15.61
N GLU A 202 -4.89 12.90 -15.93
CA GLU A 202 -5.28 12.52 -17.30
C GLU A 202 -5.31 13.73 -18.24
N SER A 203 -5.82 14.86 -17.77
CA SER A 203 -5.87 16.11 -18.54
C SER A 203 -4.48 16.64 -18.88
N LEU A 204 -3.57 16.69 -17.91
CA LEU A 204 -2.19 17.15 -18.13
C LEU A 204 -1.41 16.18 -19.03
N THR A 205 -1.56 14.86 -18.82
CA THR A 205 -0.96 13.84 -19.69
C THR A 205 -1.37 14.06 -21.16
N SER A 206 -2.66 14.32 -21.38
CA SER A 206 -3.19 14.56 -22.71
C SER A 206 -2.66 15.87 -23.32
N LYS A 207 -2.60 16.95 -22.54
CA LYS A 207 -2.06 18.25 -22.98
C LYS A 207 -0.59 18.17 -23.37
N ILE A 208 0.24 17.57 -22.51
CA ILE A 208 1.69 17.41 -22.79
C ILE A 208 1.89 16.64 -24.09
N ARG A 209 1.13 15.55 -24.29
CA ARG A 209 1.19 14.75 -25.52
C ARG A 209 0.81 15.55 -26.78
N VAL A 210 -0.16 16.46 -26.68
CA VAL A 210 -0.55 17.36 -27.78
C VAL A 210 0.59 18.33 -28.07
N TYR A 211 1.14 18.99 -27.05
CA TYR A 211 2.25 19.93 -27.22
C TYR A 211 3.49 19.26 -27.83
N GLU A 212 3.84 18.03 -27.42
CA GLU A 212 4.95 17.28 -28.03
C GLU A 212 4.75 17.04 -29.53
N LYS A 213 3.53 16.66 -29.90
CA LYS A 213 3.18 16.41 -31.29
C LYS A 213 3.24 17.70 -32.11
N ASP A 214 2.72 18.80 -31.57
CA ASP A 214 2.67 20.08 -32.26
C ASP A 214 4.07 20.69 -32.42
N VAL A 215 4.90 20.67 -31.36
CA VAL A 215 6.31 21.10 -31.43
C VAL A 215 7.06 20.31 -32.50
N LYS A 216 6.91 18.98 -32.54
CA LYS A 216 7.57 18.12 -33.54
C LYS A 216 7.11 18.45 -34.96
N THR A 217 5.82 18.70 -35.14
CA THR A 217 5.23 19.03 -36.45
C THR A 217 5.77 20.37 -36.95
N ARG A 218 5.73 21.42 -36.11
CA ARG A 218 6.22 22.76 -36.47
C ARG A 218 7.73 22.83 -36.65
N GLN A 219 8.51 22.04 -35.89
CA GLN A 219 9.95 21.92 -36.13
C GLN A 219 10.25 21.37 -37.51
N ARG A 220 9.52 20.33 -37.94
CA ARG A 220 9.67 19.73 -39.27
C ARG A 220 9.29 20.71 -40.38
N GLU A 221 8.24 21.49 -40.19
CA GLU A 221 7.85 22.58 -41.09
C GLU A 221 8.96 23.63 -41.19
N ARG A 222 9.45 24.16 -40.05
CA ARG A 222 10.54 25.14 -40.00
C ARG A 222 11.83 24.66 -40.69
N GLU A 223 12.18 23.38 -40.52
CA GLU A 223 13.31 22.75 -41.22
C GLU A 223 13.14 22.80 -42.75
N MET A 224 11.91 22.65 -43.25
CA MET A 224 11.62 22.74 -44.68
C MET A 224 11.71 24.17 -45.19
N HIS A 225 11.26 25.17 -44.42
CA HIS A 225 11.53 26.58 -44.74
C HIS A 225 13.03 26.88 -44.81
N THR A 226 13.82 26.27 -43.92
CA THR A 226 15.29 26.44 -43.91
C THR A 226 15.92 25.82 -45.15
N LYS A 227 15.48 24.62 -45.54
CA LYS A 227 15.89 23.97 -46.80
C LYS A 227 15.48 24.78 -48.01
N LYS A 228 14.30 25.44 -48.00
CA LYS A 228 13.83 26.29 -49.10
C LYS A 228 14.72 27.52 -49.29
N LEU A 229 15.13 28.20 -48.21
CA LEU A 229 16.08 29.31 -48.29
C LEU A 229 17.45 28.86 -48.82
N LEU A 230 17.92 27.69 -48.37
CA LEU A 230 19.16 27.10 -48.88
C LEU A 230 19.03 26.72 -50.37
N TYR A 231 17.90 26.17 -50.79
CA TYR A 231 17.60 25.87 -52.19
C TYR A 231 17.64 27.14 -53.05
N ASN A 232 16.95 28.20 -52.64
CA ASN A 232 16.93 29.46 -53.37
C ASN A 232 18.34 30.09 -53.47
N SER A 233 19.15 30.03 -52.40
CA SER A 233 20.55 30.45 -52.44
C SER A 233 21.40 29.59 -53.38
N THR A 234 21.19 28.27 -53.39
CA THR A 234 21.94 27.33 -54.24
C THR A 234 21.58 27.53 -55.71
N VAL A 235 20.32 27.80 -56.03
CA VAL A 235 19.88 28.13 -57.40
C VAL A 235 20.53 29.44 -57.87
N LYS A 236 20.55 30.49 -57.03
CA LYS A 236 21.26 31.74 -57.34
C LYS A 236 22.75 31.49 -57.62
N ASP A 237 23.39 30.64 -56.84
CA ASP A 237 24.78 30.25 -57.06
C ASP A 237 24.98 29.48 -58.38
N VAL A 238 24.06 28.58 -58.73
CA VAL A 238 24.07 27.84 -60.00
C VAL A 238 23.95 28.81 -61.17
N GLU A 239 23.01 29.75 -61.10
CA GLU A 239 22.81 30.81 -62.11
C GLU A 239 24.05 31.71 -62.23
N GLU A 240 24.69 32.10 -61.12
CA GLU A 240 25.94 32.88 -61.16
C GLU A 240 27.07 32.10 -61.82
N ILE A 241 27.25 30.82 -61.48
CA ILE A 241 28.29 29.97 -62.08
C ILE A 241 28.00 29.73 -63.57
N GLN A 242 26.74 29.49 -63.95
CA GLN A 242 26.33 29.35 -65.35
C GLN A 242 26.64 30.60 -66.14
N LYS A 243 26.26 31.78 -65.64
CA LYS A 243 26.56 33.06 -66.29
C LYS A 243 28.08 33.27 -66.45
N ARG A 244 28.88 32.92 -65.44
CA ARG A 244 30.35 32.98 -65.52
C ARG A 244 30.89 32.04 -66.60
N LEU A 245 30.34 30.83 -66.73
CA LEU A 245 30.74 29.86 -67.75
C LEU A 245 30.32 30.31 -69.15
N GLU A 246 29.10 30.83 -69.32
CA GLU A 246 28.62 31.44 -70.57
C GLU A 246 29.52 32.61 -70.99
N GLU A 247 29.88 33.50 -70.05
CA GLU A 247 30.82 34.59 -70.31
C GLU A 247 32.21 34.07 -70.74
N ILE A 248 32.71 32.98 -70.13
CA ILE A 248 33.98 32.35 -70.52
C ILE A 248 33.86 31.72 -71.93
N GLU A 249 32.78 31.00 -72.22
CA GLU A 249 32.54 30.37 -73.52
C GLU A 249 32.37 31.41 -74.64
N ASP A 250 31.66 32.50 -74.38
CA ASP A 250 31.54 33.62 -75.31
C ASP A 250 32.92 34.19 -75.61
N ILE A 251 33.72 34.51 -74.58
CA ILE A 251 35.09 35.01 -74.74
C ILE A 251 35.95 34.06 -75.58
N GLU A 252 35.88 32.75 -75.30
CA GLU A 252 36.61 31.72 -76.06
C GLU A 252 36.14 31.64 -77.52
N SER A 253 34.83 31.71 -77.79
CA SER A 253 34.23 31.68 -79.12
C SER A 253 34.59 32.92 -79.96
N TYR A 254 34.57 34.12 -79.37
CA TYR A 254 35.02 35.36 -80.02
C TYR A 254 36.49 35.28 -80.44
N ARG A 255 37.34 34.61 -79.65
CA ARG A 255 38.75 34.40 -79.98
C ARG A 255 38.93 33.54 -81.24
N GLU A 256 38.14 32.49 -81.39
CA GLU A 256 38.23 31.57 -82.53
C GLU A 256 37.70 32.16 -83.85
N ALA A 257 36.77 33.14 -83.78
CA ALA A 257 36.07 33.70 -84.94
C ALA A 257 36.79 34.84 -85.69
N LEU A 258 37.93 35.34 -85.19
CA LEU A 258 38.65 36.47 -85.79
C LEU A 258 39.68 36.02 -86.85
N PRO A 259 39.60 36.50 -88.12
CA PRO A 259 40.61 36.22 -89.14
C PRO A 259 41.95 36.88 -88.80
N LEU A 260 43.02 36.07 -88.70
CA LEU A 260 44.40 36.49 -88.40
C LEU A 260 44.90 37.72 -89.20
N GLU A 261 44.43 37.90 -90.44
CA GLU A 261 44.80 39.03 -91.29
C GLU A 261 44.20 40.37 -90.85
N LYS A 262 43.00 40.38 -90.26
CA LYS A 262 42.39 41.61 -89.73
C LYS A 262 43.04 42.03 -88.41
N ILE A 263 43.44 41.07 -87.58
CA ILE A 263 44.13 41.31 -86.30
C ILE A 263 45.46 42.03 -86.55
N LYS A 264 46.29 41.54 -87.47
CA LYS A 264 47.59 42.17 -87.81
C LYS A 264 47.43 43.61 -88.30
N LYS A 265 46.38 43.88 -89.09
CA LYS A 265 46.12 45.23 -89.64
C LYS A 265 45.62 46.21 -88.57
N ILE A 266 44.86 45.73 -87.59
CA ILE A 266 44.43 46.51 -86.43
C ILE A 266 45.62 46.79 -85.50
N GLU A 267 46.47 45.80 -85.22
CA GLU A 267 47.70 46.00 -84.43
C GLU A 267 48.66 47.01 -85.09
N GLU A 268 48.77 47.00 -86.42
CA GLU A 268 49.61 47.95 -87.16
C GLU A 268 49.08 49.39 -87.04
N LEU A 269 47.76 49.57 -87.13
CA LEU A 269 47.09 50.86 -86.98
C LEU A 269 47.13 51.36 -85.54
N GLU A 270 46.96 50.49 -84.54
CA GLU A 270 47.05 50.86 -83.13
C GLU A 270 48.49 51.16 -82.69
N ASN A 271 49.49 50.44 -83.19
CA ASN A 271 50.89 50.78 -82.94
C ASN A 271 51.26 52.14 -83.53
N LYS A 272 50.74 52.47 -84.73
CA LYS A 272 50.89 53.82 -85.31
C LYS A 272 50.18 54.88 -84.47
N ARG A 273 48.94 54.59 -84.02
CA ARG A 273 48.18 55.49 -83.13
C ARG A 273 48.93 55.73 -81.81
N ARG A 274 49.48 54.68 -81.19
CA ARG A 274 50.22 54.76 -79.93
C ARG A 274 51.52 55.56 -80.09
N ARG A 275 52.26 55.35 -81.19
CA ARG A 275 53.43 56.19 -81.53
C ARG A 275 53.08 57.67 -81.71
N LEU A 276 51.93 57.96 -82.31
CA LEU A 276 51.42 59.33 -82.44
C LEU A 276 51.00 59.90 -81.07
N GLU A 277 50.36 59.11 -80.20
CA GLU A 277 49.99 59.49 -78.83
C GLU A 277 51.23 59.78 -77.97
N ASP A 278 52.22 58.90 -78.00
CA ASP A 278 53.49 59.07 -77.27
C ASP A 278 54.27 60.29 -77.82
N GLY A 279 54.28 60.48 -79.14
CA GLY A 279 54.88 61.66 -79.78
C GLY A 279 54.17 62.96 -79.41
N MET A 280 52.84 62.95 -79.35
CA MET A 280 52.04 64.07 -78.88
C MET A 280 52.30 64.37 -77.40
N GLU A 281 52.37 63.36 -76.53
CA GLU A 281 52.70 63.54 -75.11
C GLU A 281 54.10 64.12 -74.92
N SER A 282 55.08 63.69 -75.70
CA SER A 282 56.44 64.23 -75.66
C SER A 282 56.50 65.69 -76.14
N LEU A 283 55.75 66.07 -77.18
CA LEU A 283 55.64 67.47 -77.58
C LEU A 283 54.89 68.32 -76.55
N ILE A 284 53.85 67.78 -75.92
CA ILE A 284 53.12 68.46 -74.84
C ILE A 284 54.04 68.64 -73.62
N SER A 285 54.90 67.67 -73.30
CA SER A 285 55.88 67.82 -72.21
C SER A 285 56.92 68.88 -72.53
N LEU A 286 57.41 68.95 -73.77
CA LEU A 286 58.31 70.00 -74.25
C LEU A 286 57.67 71.39 -74.18
N ILE A 287 56.40 71.51 -74.56
CA ILE A 287 55.62 72.75 -74.41
C ILE A 287 55.57 73.15 -72.92
N LYS A 288 55.22 72.23 -72.03
CA LYS A 288 55.16 72.50 -70.58
C LYS A 288 56.52 72.89 -69.99
N GLU A 289 57.59 72.21 -70.37
CA GLU A 289 58.96 72.51 -69.91
C GLU A 289 59.38 73.93 -70.35
N ARG A 290 59.03 74.32 -71.59
CA ARG A 290 59.27 75.67 -72.11
C ARG A 290 58.37 76.74 -71.48
N GLU A 291 57.14 76.41 -71.12
CA GLU A 291 56.27 77.31 -70.33
C GLU A 291 56.83 77.50 -68.92
N GLU A 292 57.34 76.45 -68.28
CA GLU A 292 57.98 76.52 -66.97
C GLU A 292 59.26 77.36 -66.98
N GLU A 293 60.11 77.23 -68.01
CA GLU A 293 61.27 78.12 -68.24
C GLU A 293 60.84 79.59 -68.35
N LEU A 294 59.76 79.89 -69.08
CA LEU A 294 59.22 81.24 -69.22
C LEU A 294 58.64 81.79 -67.91
N VAL A 295 58.00 80.95 -67.09
CA VAL A 295 57.51 81.33 -65.76
C VAL A 295 58.67 81.58 -64.79
N GLN A 296 59.77 80.83 -64.90
CA GLN A 296 60.97 81.01 -64.09
C GLN A 296 61.66 82.36 -64.39
N ILE A 297 61.82 82.70 -65.67
CA ILE A 297 62.34 84.01 -66.12
C ILE A 297 61.44 85.16 -65.62
N ARG A 298 60.12 84.93 -65.57
CA ARG A 298 59.15 85.93 -65.08
C ARG A 298 59.14 86.06 -63.56
N LYS A 299 59.44 84.99 -62.80
CA LYS A 299 59.56 85.00 -61.33
C LYS A 299 60.88 85.60 -60.85
N GLU A 300 61.99 85.38 -61.56
CA GLU A 300 63.27 86.06 -61.31
C GLU A 300 63.20 87.59 -61.55
N SER A 301 62.13 88.05 -62.22
CA SER A 301 61.85 89.46 -62.49
C SER A 301 61.07 90.19 -61.38
N ASP A 302 60.49 89.51 -60.37
CA ASP A 302 59.51 90.14 -59.45
C ASP A 302 59.64 89.86 -57.93
N GLU A 303 60.55 89.00 -57.44
CA GLU A 303 60.71 88.81 -55.97
C GLU A 303 62.01 89.41 -55.37
N LYS A 304 61.86 90.65 -54.87
CA LYS A 304 62.58 91.28 -53.74
C LYS A 304 64.13 91.22 -53.72
N GLY A 305 64.73 91.74 -54.80
CA GLY A 305 66.11 92.24 -54.79
C GLY A 305 66.33 93.54 -55.59
N PHE A 306 65.34 93.93 -56.42
CA PHE A 306 65.50 95.05 -57.35
C PHE A 306 65.64 96.42 -56.67
N PHE A 307 65.08 96.64 -55.47
CA PHE A 307 65.23 97.91 -54.74
C PHE A 307 66.42 97.93 -53.75
N SER A 308 66.93 96.75 -53.34
CA SER A 308 68.00 96.63 -52.33
C SER A 308 69.41 96.50 -52.94
N TRP A 309 69.54 95.99 -54.17
CA TRP A 309 70.80 96.05 -54.93
C TRP A 309 70.96 97.39 -55.68
N PHE A 310 69.84 97.99 -56.11
CA PHE A 310 69.77 99.25 -56.86
C PHE A 310 70.09 100.51 -56.01
N THR A 311 70.00 100.42 -54.69
CA THR A 311 70.31 101.54 -53.77
C THR A 311 71.76 101.54 -53.26
N SER A 312 72.50 100.44 -53.41
CA SER A 312 73.90 100.33 -52.99
C SER A 312 74.90 100.68 -54.09
N LEU A 313 74.51 100.69 -55.38
CA LEU A 313 75.49 100.80 -56.46
C LEU A 313 75.57 102.18 -57.13
N PHE A 314 74.52 103.02 -57.21
CA PHE A 314 74.70 104.37 -57.78
C PHE A 314 73.76 105.44 -57.22
N GLY A 315 74.34 106.32 -56.41
CA GLY A 315 73.82 107.65 -56.16
C GLY A 315 73.88 108.52 -57.43
N LYS A 316 72.72 109.08 -57.78
CA LYS A 316 72.44 110.26 -58.61
C LYS A 316 73.29 110.52 -59.88
N SER A 317 72.58 110.49 -61.03
CA SER A 317 72.87 111.07 -62.37
C SER A 317 73.58 110.12 -63.35
N LYS A 318 73.06 109.74 -64.54
CA LYS A 318 72.25 110.51 -65.53
C LYS A 318 71.43 109.57 -66.45
N GLU A 319 70.13 109.82 -66.54
CA GLU A 319 69.15 109.54 -67.61
C GLU A 319 69.30 108.35 -68.62
N LYS A 320 68.29 107.46 -68.53
CA LYS A 320 67.42 106.91 -69.60
C LYS A 320 67.98 105.97 -70.68
N LYS A 321 69.27 106.05 -71.06
CA LYS A 321 69.78 105.31 -72.25
C LYS A 321 70.10 103.83 -72.05
N ASP A 322 70.29 103.35 -70.82
CA ASP A 322 70.56 101.92 -70.51
C ASP A 322 69.30 101.11 -70.18
N ARG A 323 68.16 101.77 -69.92
CA ARG A 323 66.87 101.09 -69.69
C ARG A 323 66.21 100.59 -70.99
N GLU A 324 66.34 101.35 -72.08
CA GLU A 324 65.75 100.97 -73.39
C GLU A 324 66.51 99.80 -74.04
N LYS A 325 67.84 99.71 -73.88
CA LYS A 325 68.63 98.59 -74.44
C LYS A 325 68.36 97.23 -73.78
N ARG A 326 68.00 97.20 -72.49
CA ARG A 326 67.72 95.95 -71.75
C ARG A 326 66.27 95.47 -71.86
N ALA A 327 65.30 96.38 -72.07
CA ALA A 327 63.93 95.99 -72.39
C ALA A 327 63.81 95.38 -73.81
N PHE A 328 64.61 95.88 -74.77
CA PHE A 328 64.63 95.40 -76.15
C PHE A 328 65.09 93.93 -76.27
N THR A 329 66.05 93.49 -75.44
CA THR A 329 66.60 92.13 -75.52
C THR A 329 65.64 91.06 -74.99
N ILE A 330 64.81 91.40 -74.00
CA ILE A 330 63.81 90.48 -73.43
C ILE A 330 62.60 90.33 -74.36
N GLU A 331 62.21 91.41 -75.04
CA GLU A 331 61.07 91.39 -75.97
C GLU A 331 61.35 90.61 -77.27
N GLU A 332 62.60 90.61 -77.76
CA GLU A 332 63.03 89.76 -78.90
C GLU A 332 63.02 88.28 -78.54
N VAL A 333 63.50 87.91 -77.36
CA VAL A 333 63.47 86.51 -76.88
C VAL A 333 62.03 86.02 -76.72
N LEU A 334 61.13 86.85 -76.17
CA LEU A 334 59.70 86.52 -76.04
C LEU A 334 58.95 86.43 -77.38
N LYS A 335 59.47 87.03 -78.46
CA LYS A 335 58.94 86.84 -79.83
C LYS A 335 59.43 85.54 -80.47
N GLY A 336 60.67 85.13 -80.19
CA GLY A 336 61.22 83.84 -80.63
C GLY A 336 60.40 82.67 -80.08
N TYR A 337 60.24 82.62 -78.76
CA TYR A 337 59.45 81.55 -78.12
C TYR A 337 58.00 81.50 -78.60
N ARG A 338 57.31 82.64 -78.75
CA ARG A 338 55.93 82.65 -79.26
C ARG A 338 55.79 82.04 -80.66
N ARG A 339 56.83 82.14 -81.50
CA ARG A 339 56.83 81.55 -82.84
C ARG A 339 56.99 80.03 -82.78
N ASP A 340 57.88 79.56 -81.92
CA ASP A 340 58.13 78.14 -81.70
C ASP A 340 56.91 77.44 -81.08
N PHE A 341 56.22 78.09 -80.13
CA PHE A 341 54.95 77.61 -79.58
C PHE A 341 53.88 77.45 -80.66
N TYR A 342 53.75 78.42 -81.57
CA TYR A 342 52.76 78.36 -82.65
C TYR A 342 53.08 77.24 -83.67
N GLU A 343 54.36 76.98 -83.95
CA GLU A 343 54.76 75.85 -84.81
C GLU A 343 54.54 74.48 -84.14
N LEU A 344 54.80 74.37 -82.83
CA LEU A 344 54.58 73.16 -82.06
C LEU A 344 53.08 72.85 -81.90
N GLU A 345 52.26 73.85 -81.59
CA GLU A 345 50.80 73.71 -81.54
C GLU A 345 50.23 73.26 -82.89
N ARG A 346 50.74 73.80 -84.00
CA ARG A 346 50.32 73.38 -85.34
C ARG A 346 50.67 71.92 -85.62
N LYS A 347 51.86 71.46 -85.25
CA LYS A 347 52.26 70.04 -85.40
C LYS A 347 51.41 69.10 -84.55
N ILE A 348 51.04 69.51 -83.33
CA ILE A 348 50.14 68.73 -82.48
C ILE A 348 48.75 68.63 -83.12
N GLU A 349 48.25 69.71 -83.70
CA GLU A 349 46.94 69.71 -84.35
C GLU A 349 46.95 68.89 -85.66
N ASP A 350 48.02 68.98 -86.45
CA ASP A 350 48.21 68.13 -87.64
C ASP A 350 48.24 66.63 -87.25
N MET A 351 48.96 66.27 -86.18
CA MET A 351 48.98 64.90 -85.66
C MET A 351 47.63 64.46 -85.05
N ARG A 352 46.85 65.38 -84.48
CA ARG A 352 45.48 65.10 -83.99
C ARG A 352 44.54 64.76 -85.12
N ILE A 353 44.62 65.49 -86.23
CA ILE A 353 43.83 65.23 -87.42
C ILE A 353 44.20 63.86 -87.98
N GLU A 354 45.50 63.56 -88.11
CA GLU A 354 45.96 62.26 -88.60
C GLU A 354 45.53 61.10 -87.69
N LYS A 355 45.64 61.28 -86.37
CA LYS A 355 45.15 60.33 -85.36
C LYS A 355 43.64 60.07 -85.50
N ASN A 356 42.83 61.11 -85.68
CA ASN A 356 41.39 60.98 -85.83
C ASN A 356 41.01 60.27 -87.14
N ASP A 357 41.74 60.50 -88.23
CA ASP A 357 41.54 59.79 -89.49
C ASP A 357 41.78 58.29 -89.35
N TYR A 358 42.80 57.87 -88.57
CA TYR A 358 43.02 56.44 -88.29
C TYR A 358 41.94 55.83 -87.39
N ILE A 359 41.45 56.56 -86.39
CA ILE A 359 40.35 56.10 -85.52
C ILE A 359 39.08 55.85 -86.35
N ASN A 360 38.78 56.71 -87.32
CA ASN A 360 37.61 56.58 -88.18
C ASN A 360 37.70 55.41 -89.19
N GLN A 361 38.90 54.89 -89.46
CA GLN A 361 39.11 53.73 -90.35
C GLN A 361 38.93 52.38 -89.64
N ILE A 362 38.77 52.38 -88.31
CA ILE A 362 38.47 51.18 -87.53
C ILE A 362 36.94 50.96 -87.56
N PRO A 363 36.43 49.87 -88.18
CA PRO A 363 34.98 49.70 -88.35
C PRO A 363 34.23 49.58 -87.01
N ASP A 364 33.12 50.29 -86.89
CA ASP A 364 32.21 50.32 -85.72
C ASP A 364 31.33 49.05 -85.69
N TYR A 365 31.54 48.16 -84.73
CA TYR A 365 30.69 46.97 -84.51
C TYR A 365 29.92 47.12 -83.19
N LYS A 366 28.70 47.66 -83.24
CA LYS A 366 27.87 47.90 -82.05
C LYS A 366 27.02 46.69 -81.62
N GLY A 367 27.03 46.39 -80.31
CA GLY A 367 26.11 45.46 -79.66
C GLY A 367 26.42 45.22 -78.17
N LYS A 368 25.79 46.02 -77.29
CA LYS A 368 25.77 46.01 -75.81
C LYS A 368 26.32 44.76 -75.08
N GLY A 369 27.46 44.91 -74.40
CA GLY A 369 27.87 44.08 -73.26
C GLY A 369 29.34 43.63 -73.23
N VAL A 370 29.95 43.44 -74.41
CA VAL A 370 31.34 42.95 -74.57
C VAL A 370 32.34 44.09 -74.84
N GLU A 371 31.87 45.34 -74.78
CA GLU A 371 32.47 46.52 -75.43
C GLU A 371 33.77 47.06 -74.78
N TYR A 372 34.46 46.28 -73.96
CA TYR A 372 35.82 46.63 -73.52
C TYR A 372 36.83 45.48 -73.49
N CYS A 373 36.43 44.21 -73.61
CA CYS A 373 37.36 43.08 -73.43
C CYS A 373 38.06 42.60 -74.70
N CYS A 374 38.06 43.38 -75.77
CA CYS A 374 38.72 43.00 -77.02
C CYS A 374 39.82 43.99 -77.40
N LYS A 375 40.80 44.17 -76.51
CA LYS A 375 42.10 44.77 -76.84
C LYS A 375 43.21 43.84 -76.36
N VAL A 376 43.91 43.22 -77.31
CA VAL A 376 45.17 42.48 -77.11
C VAL A 376 45.02 41.16 -76.33
N ASP A 377 45.72 40.10 -76.74
CA ASP A 377 45.72 38.74 -76.13
C ASP A 377 45.82 38.71 -74.58
N GLY A 378 46.33 39.77 -73.93
CA GLY A 378 46.51 39.86 -72.47
C GLY A 378 45.31 40.31 -71.62
N GLU A 379 44.27 40.93 -72.19
CA GLU A 379 43.08 41.35 -71.41
C GLU A 379 42.07 40.21 -71.24
N TYR A 380 41.96 39.31 -72.22
CA TYR A 380 41.12 38.10 -72.15
C TYR A 380 41.53 37.18 -71.00
N GLN A 381 42.83 36.97 -70.82
CA GLN A 381 43.37 36.05 -69.82
C GLN A 381 43.09 36.55 -68.40
N LYS A 382 43.18 37.87 -68.17
CA LYS A 382 42.81 38.50 -66.89
C LYS A 382 41.31 38.39 -66.60
N ARG A 383 40.45 38.61 -67.59
CA ARG A 383 38.99 38.50 -67.40
C ARG A 383 38.57 37.06 -67.12
N ILE A 384 39.18 36.08 -67.79
CA ILE A 384 38.97 34.66 -67.51
C ILE A 384 39.49 34.32 -66.10
N GLU A 385 40.66 34.80 -65.68
CA GLU A 385 41.17 34.61 -64.31
C GLU A 385 40.24 35.22 -63.24
N GLU A 386 39.70 36.42 -63.49
CA GLU A 386 38.69 37.06 -62.64
C GLU A 386 37.39 36.23 -62.57
N LEU A 387 36.90 35.77 -63.73
CA LEU A 387 35.70 34.93 -63.83
C LEU A 387 35.90 33.53 -63.28
N LEU A 388 37.13 33.04 -63.17
CA LEU A 388 37.46 31.77 -62.53
C LEU A 388 37.64 31.94 -61.01
N LYS A 389 37.95 33.14 -60.52
CA LYS A 389 38.19 33.45 -59.10
C LYS A 389 39.21 32.48 -58.46
N GLY A 390 40.27 32.12 -59.20
CA GLY A 390 41.32 31.20 -58.73
C GLY A 390 41.03 29.69 -58.89
N LEU A 391 39.93 29.32 -59.55
CA LEU A 391 39.63 27.93 -59.93
C LEU A 391 40.10 27.64 -61.37
N THR A 392 40.21 26.37 -61.74
CA THR A 392 40.24 25.95 -63.14
C THR A 392 38.82 25.89 -63.72
N LYS A 393 38.70 25.94 -65.06
CA LYS A 393 37.40 25.75 -65.74
C LYS A 393 36.75 24.41 -65.37
N GLU A 394 37.55 23.35 -65.30
CA GLU A 394 37.11 22.02 -64.88
C GLU A 394 36.59 22.02 -63.44
N GLU A 395 37.29 22.67 -62.50
CA GLU A 395 36.83 22.80 -61.11
C GLU A 395 35.56 23.64 -60.99
N LEU A 396 35.40 24.69 -61.80
CA LEU A 396 34.19 25.51 -61.84
C LEU A 396 32.99 24.70 -62.38
N VAL A 397 33.19 23.88 -63.42
CA VAL A 397 32.16 22.96 -63.93
C VAL A 397 31.81 21.88 -62.90
N GLN A 398 32.80 21.31 -62.21
CA GLN A 398 32.54 20.35 -61.13
C GLN A 398 31.78 21.00 -59.96
N SER A 399 32.08 22.25 -59.63
CA SER A 399 31.33 23.04 -58.65
C SER A 399 29.87 23.24 -59.07
N LEU A 400 29.64 23.58 -60.34
CA LEU A 400 28.29 23.71 -60.91
C LEU A 400 27.51 22.40 -60.78
N LEU A 401 28.10 21.27 -61.19
CA LEU A 401 27.45 19.96 -61.13
C LEU A 401 27.06 19.59 -59.69
N ARG A 402 27.96 19.79 -58.73
CA ARG A 402 27.67 19.56 -57.30
C ARG A 402 26.53 20.42 -56.79
N LYS A 403 26.57 21.73 -57.06
CA LYS A 403 25.51 22.65 -56.63
C LYS A 403 24.16 22.32 -57.27
N ARG A 404 24.16 21.86 -58.52
CA ARG A 404 22.95 21.39 -59.21
C ARG A 404 22.37 20.13 -58.56
N GLU A 405 23.21 19.15 -58.25
CA GLU A 405 22.79 17.96 -57.51
C GLU A 405 22.22 18.31 -56.13
N ASP A 406 22.86 19.23 -55.40
CA ASP A 406 22.39 19.69 -54.09
C ASP A 406 21.05 20.45 -54.20
N ALA A 407 20.89 21.31 -55.21
CA ALA A 407 19.62 21.99 -55.49
C ALA A 407 18.51 20.99 -55.82
N ASP A 408 18.77 19.98 -56.66
CA ASP A 408 17.81 18.95 -57.01
C ASP A 408 17.42 18.09 -55.80
N ARG A 409 18.37 17.74 -54.94
CA ARG A 409 18.12 17.03 -53.67
C ARG A 409 17.24 17.85 -52.72
N LEU A 410 17.59 19.12 -52.51
CA LEU A 410 16.81 20.02 -51.66
C LEU A 410 15.39 20.18 -52.20
N ARG A 411 15.26 20.45 -53.51
CA ARG A 411 13.97 20.57 -54.21
C ARG A 411 13.12 19.32 -54.06
N GLY A 412 13.70 18.13 -54.26
CA GLY A 412 13.00 16.85 -54.12
C GLY A 412 12.46 16.62 -52.70
N SER A 413 13.26 16.96 -51.68
CA SER A 413 12.83 16.85 -50.28
C SER A 413 11.69 17.81 -49.93
N ILE A 414 11.74 19.06 -50.41
CA ILE A 414 10.70 20.06 -50.20
C ILE A 414 9.43 19.67 -50.95
N PHE A 415 9.54 19.27 -52.22
CA PHE A 415 8.41 18.86 -53.05
C PHE A 415 7.61 17.71 -52.44
N THR A 416 8.29 16.78 -51.75
CA THR A 416 7.65 15.61 -51.15
C THR A 416 6.85 15.96 -49.90
N GLU A 417 7.35 16.89 -49.07
CA GLU A 417 6.76 17.16 -47.75
C GLU A 417 5.96 18.47 -47.70
N TYR A 418 6.47 19.54 -48.30
CA TYR A 418 5.87 20.89 -48.30
C TYR A 418 6.00 21.57 -49.69
N PRO A 419 5.34 21.04 -50.74
CA PRO A 419 5.51 21.51 -52.11
C PRO A 419 5.13 22.98 -52.33
N HIS A 420 4.18 23.53 -51.55
CA HIS A 420 3.78 24.94 -51.64
C HIS A 420 4.94 25.90 -51.36
N LEU A 421 5.95 25.49 -50.57
CA LEU A 421 7.12 26.32 -50.30
C LEU A 421 7.91 26.63 -51.57
N LEU A 422 7.85 25.80 -52.61
CA LEU A 422 8.63 26.03 -53.83
C LEU A 422 8.18 27.29 -54.58
N ASP A 423 6.92 27.68 -54.45
CA ASP A 423 6.31 28.82 -55.15
C ASP A 423 6.42 30.13 -54.34
N MET A 424 6.89 30.06 -53.10
CA MET A 424 7.04 31.22 -52.21
C MET A 424 8.35 31.98 -52.45
N ASP A 425 8.30 33.28 -52.22
CA ASP A 425 9.48 34.14 -52.28
C ASP A 425 10.34 34.07 -51.00
N ASP A 426 11.59 34.55 -51.08
CA ASP A 426 12.54 34.48 -49.96
C ASP A 426 12.05 35.27 -48.73
N SER A 427 11.33 36.38 -48.93
CA SER A 427 10.81 37.21 -47.83
C SER A 427 9.72 36.49 -47.05
N ASP A 428 8.76 35.90 -47.75
CA ASP A 428 7.63 35.18 -47.17
C ASP A 428 8.12 33.93 -46.44
N VAL A 429 9.03 33.16 -47.05
CA VAL A 429 9.62 31.98 -46.42
C VAL A 429 10.39 32.36 -45.16
N THR A 430 11.09 33.51 -45.16
CA THR A 430 11.83 34.00 -43.99
C THR A 430 10.89 34.43 -42.87
N ASN A 431 9.80 35.14 -43.20
CA ASN A 431 8.79 35.58 -42.24
C ASN A 431 8.05 34.39 -41.61
N GLU A 432 7.57 33.44 -42.43
CA GLU A 432 6.89 32.24 -41.93
C GLU A 432 7.81 31.37 -41.08
N ARG A 433 9.10 31.24 -41.46
CA ARG A 433 10.10 30.57 -40.62
C ARG A 433 10.24 31.26 -39.25
N GLY A 434 10.31 32.59 -39.23
CA GLY A 434 10.37 33.37 -37.98
C GLY A 434 9.14 33.16 -37.10
N ASN A 435 7.94 33.21 -37.70
CA ASN A 435 6.68 32.93 -36.99
C ASN A 435 6.67 31.51 -36.41
N LEU A 436 7.14 30.51 -37.18
CA LEU A 436 7.27 29.13 -36.71
C LEU A 436 8.26 29.02 -35.54
N GLU A 437 9.37 29.76 -35.56
CA GLU A 437 10.31 29.81 -34.43
C GLU A 437 9.67 30.36 -33.16
N GLU A 438 8.93 31.46 -33.26
CA GLU A 438 8.19 32.04 -32.14
C GLU A 438 7.13 31.06 -31.61
N MET A 439 6.33 30.45 -32.49
CA MET A 439 5.31 29.47 -32.09
C MET A 439 5.93 28.22 -31.43
N ILE A 440 7.05 27.71 -31.94
CA ILE A 440 7.77 26.59 -31.31
C ILE A 440 8.26 26.99 -29.92
N SER A 441 8.78 28.21 -29.76
CA SER A 441 9.22 28.71 -28.46
C SER A 441 8.07 28.79 -27.46
N MET A 442 6.92 29.34 -27.88
CA MET A 442 5.72 29.41 -27.05
C MET A 442 5.20 28.03 -26.65
N LEU A 443 5.07 27.10 -27.60
CA LEU A 443 4.60 25.74 -27.33
C LEU A 443 5.54 24.96 -26.41
N LYS A 444 6.86 25.17 -26.53
CA LYS A 444 7.84 24.58 -25.60
C LYS A 444 7.68 25.12 -24.19
N GLN A 445 7.48 26.42 -24.04
CA GLN A 445 7.25 27.03 -22.73
C GLN A 445 5.94 26.54 -22.10
N GLU A 446 4.83 26.50 -22.84
CA GLU A 446 3.55 25.95 -22.35
C GLU A 446 3.67 24.47 -21.97
N LYS A 447 4.49 23.71 -22.70
CA LYS A 447 4.81 22.32 -22.38
C LYS A 447 5.55 22.22 -21.04
N GLU A 448 6.63 22.98 -20.86
CA GLU A 448 7.41 23.00 -19.62
C GLU A 448 6.54 23.39 -18.41
N ASP A 449 5.69 24.41 -18.56
CA ASP A 449 4.74 24.81 -17.51
C ASP A 449 3.73 23.70 -17.17
N SER A 450 3.33 22.92 -18.17
CA SER A 450 2.43 21.78 -18.00
C SER A 450 3.13 20.57 -17.37
N GLU A 451 4.38 20.31 -17.73
CA GLU A 451 5.23 19.27 -17.14
C GLU A 451 5.52 19.56 -15.66
N ALA A 452 5.83 20.82 -15.30
CA ALA A 452 6.01 21.22 -13.90
C ALA A 452 4.74 21.00 -13.05
N LYS A 453 3.56 21.30 -13.62
CA LYS A 453 2.27 21.00 -12.97
C LYS A 453 2.04 19.49 -12.86
N PHE A 454 2.39 18.73 -13.90
CA PHE A 454 2.23 17.28 -13.94
C PHE A 454 3.01 16.59 -12.82
N GLU A 455 4.27 16.97 -12.60
CA GLU A 455 5.10 16.41 -11.53
C GLU A 455 4.44 16.58 -10.14
N SER A 456 3.89 17.77 -9.87
CA SER A 456 3.18 18.04 -8.61
C SER A 456 1.90 17.19 -8.44
N VAL A 457 1.18 16.95 -9.54
CA VAL A 457 -0.05 16.15 -9.55
C VAL A 457 0.28 14.66 -9.42
N GLU A 458 1.35 14.20 -10.04
CA GLU A 458 1.84 12.81 -9.97
C GLU A 458 2.22 12.42 -8.53
N ILE A 459 2.93 13.28 -7.81
CA ILE A 459 3.22 13.07 -6.38
C ILE A 459 1.92 12.93 -5.57
N ARG A 460 0.95 13.82 -5.79
CA ARG A 460 -0.35 13.76 -5.10
C ARG A 460 -1.14 12.50 -5.46
N LYS A 461 -1.03 12.01 -6.70
CA LYS A 461 -1.67 10.76 -7.14
C LYS A 461 -1.10 9.56 -6.42
N HIS A 462 0.22 9.45 -6.33
CA HIS A 462 0.86 8.36 -5.59
C HIS A 462 0.52 8.38 -4.10
N GLU A 463 0.43 9.57 -3.50
CA GLU A 463 0.01 9.70 -2.10
C GLU A 463 -1.45 9.29 -1.91
N LYS A 464 -2.35 9.70 -2.82
CA LYS A 464 -3.75 9.21 -2.85
C LYS A 464 -3.81 7.69 -2.92
N GLU A 465 -3.06 7.06 -3.83
CA GLU A 465 -3.01 5.60 -3.98
C GLU A 465 -2.46 4.89 -2.74
N ARG A 466 -1.51 5.50 -2.03
CA ARG A 466 -1.00 5.01 -0.74
C ARG A 466 -2.10 5.01 0.33
N ILE A 467 -2.75 6.15 0.53
CA ILE A 467 -3.84 6.31 1.51
C ILE A 467 -5.00 5.36 1.19
N GLN A 468 -5.37 5.19 -0.09
CA GLN A 468 -6.42 4.25 -0.50
C GLN A 468 -6.07 2.78 -0.21
N ARG A 469 -4.80 2.38 -0.36
CA ARG A 469 -4.37 1.02 -0.01
C ARG A 469 -4.45 0.77 1.49
N GLU A 470 -4.01 1.72 2.30
CA GLU A 470 -4.10 1.64 3.76
C GLU A 470 -5.56 1.59 4.22
N LEU A 471 -6.44 2.42 3.63
CA LEU A 471 -7.88 2.40 3.89
C LEU A 471 -8.50 1.03 3.59
N ARG A 472 -8.22 0.44 2.41
CA ARG A 472 -8.74 -0.89 2.05
C ARG A 472 -8.27 -1.98 3.03
N ALA A 473 -7.03 -1.90 3.52
CA ALA A 473 -6.51 -2.84 4.49
C ALA A 473 -7.24 -2.72 5.84
N LEU A 474 -7.49 -1.50 6.30
CA LEU A 474 -8.27 -1.24 7.51
C LEU A 474 -9.73 -1.70 7.37
N GLU A 475 -10.38 -1.42 6.24
CA GLU A 475 -11.74 -1.88 5.97
C GLU A 475 -11.85 -3.42 5.98
N ALA A 476 -10.84 -4.11 5.43
CA ALA A 476 -10.79 -5.58 5.48
C ALA A 476 -10.60 -6.12 6.90
N GLN A 477 -9.74 -5.48 7.71
CA GLN A 477 -9.58 -5.84 9.13
C GLN A 477 -10.87 -5.58 9.91
N ASN A 478 -11.55 -4.46 9.67
CA ASN A 478 -12.82 -4.11 10.30
C ASN A 478 -13.91 -5.13 9.98
N LEU A 479 -13.96 -5.59 8.72
CA LEU A 479 -14.88 -6.63 8.32
C LEU A 479 -14.60 -7.98 9.03
N ASP A 480 -13.34 -8.40 9.14
CA ASP A 480 -12.98 -9.64 9.85
C ASP A 480 -13.39 -9.61 11.32
N ILE A 481 -13.09 -8.51 12.03
CA ILE A 481 -13.52 -8.35 13.43
C ILE A 481 -15.04 -8.37 13.54
N LYS A 482 -15.73 -7.67 12.63
CA LYS A 482 -17.20 -7.63 12.62
C LYS A 482 -17.80 -9.02 12.44
N THR A 483 -17.27 -9.81 11.50
CA THR A 483 -17.72 -11.18 11.27
C THR A 483 -17.50 -12.07 12.49
N ARG A 484 -16.35 -11.97 13.16
CA ARG A 484 -16.10 -12.74 14.40
C ARG A 484 -17.05 -12.35 15.53
N ASN A 485 -17.30 -11.05 15.68
CA ASN A 485 -18.27 -10.54 16.65
C ASN A 485 -19.69 -11.06 16.38
N GLU A 486 -20.12 -11.06 15.12
CA GLU A 486 -21.43 -11.60 14.72
C GLU A 486 -21.55 -13.11 15.03
N VAL A 487 -20.50 -13.89 14.74
CA VAL A 487 -20.47 -15.33 15.07
C VAL A 487 -20.63 -15.54 16.57
N ASP A 488 -19.87 -14.81 17.38
CA ASP A 488 -19.92 -14.97 18.84
C ASP A 488 -21.25 -14.52 19.44
N GLN A 489 -21.85 -13.47 18.89
CA GLN A 489 -23.17 -13.02 19.29
C GLN A 489 -24.21 -14.11 19.02
N VAL A 490 -24.18 -14.72 17.83
CA VAL A 490 -25.08 -15.83 17.49
C VAL A 490 -24.87 -17.02 18.43
N VAL A 491 -23.62 -17.36 18.75
CA VAL A 491 -23.31 -18.44 19.70
C VAL A 491 -23.86 -18.13 21.09
N LEU A 492 -23.63 -16.91 21.58
CA LEU A 492 -24.12 -16.47 22.89
C LEU A 492 -25.65 -16.50 22.95
N ASP A 493 -26.32 -15.98 21.93
CA ASP A 493 -27.79 -15.95 21.84
C ASP A 493 -28.35 -17.38 21.81
N THR A 494 -27.74 -18.27 21.02
CA THR A 494 -28.14 -19.69 20.93
C THR A 494 -27.97 -20.41 22.28
N ILE A 495 -26.87 -20.18 23.00
CA ILE A 495 -26.65 -20.78 24.32
C ILE A 495 -27.70 -20.29 25.32
N ASN A 496 -28.01 -18.99 25.31
CA ASN A 496 -29.02 -18.41 26.18
C ASN A 496 -30.43 -18.93 25.87
N GLU A 497 -30.75 -19.11 24.59
CA GLU A 497 -32.02 -19.70 24.15
C GLU A 497 -32.16 -21.14 24.65
N ILE A 498 -31.15 -22.00 24.41
CA ILE A 498 -31.12 -23.38 24.91
C ILE A 498 -31.26 -23.40 26.44
N TYR A 499 -30.56 -22.51 27.15
CA TYR A 499 -30.63 -22.43 28.61
C TYR A 499 -32.04 -22.02 29.08
N SER A 500 -32.71 -21.12 28.37
CA SER A 500 -34.09 -20.73 28.67
C SER A 500 -35.07 -21.89 28.42
N GLU A 501 -34.96 -22.58 27.29
CA GLU A 501 -35.80 -23.74 26.98
C GLU A 501 -35.64 -24.86 28.02
N LEU A 502 -34.39 -25.13 28.42
CA LEU A 502 -34.08 -26.11 29.46
C LEU A 502 -34.69 -25.71 30.81
N LYS A 503 -34.62 -24.43 31.19
CA LYS A 503 -35.28 -23.93 32.40
C LYS A 503 -36.78 -24.16 32.37
N ASP A 504 -37.41 -23.87 31.23
CA ASP A 504 -38.85 -23.99 31.07
C ASP A 504 -39.33 -25.44 31.12
N LEU A 505 -38.53 -26.38 30.63
CA LEU A 505 -38.79 -27.81 30.75
C LEU A 505 -38.53 -28.35 32.17
N PHE A 506 -37.45 -27.92 32.82
CA PHE A 506 -36.93 -28.54 34.03
C PHE A 506 -37.61 -28.04 35.32
N ILE A 507 -37.78 -26.72 35.47
CA ILE A 507 -38.32 -26.13 36.70
C ILE A 507 -39.72 -26.68 37.06
N PRO A 508 -40.70 -26.82 36.14
CA PRO A 508 -42.02 -27.33 36.51
C PRO A 508 -41.95 -28.76 37.05
N GLN A 509 -41.08 -29.59 36.48
CA GLN A 509 -40.91 -30.97 36.92
C GLN A 509 -40.27 -31.02 38.33
N LEU A 510 -39.31 -30.13 38.61
CA LEU A 510 -38.70 -30.03 39.94
C LEU A 510 -39.70 -29.52 40.98
N GLU A 511 -40.48 -28.48 40.65
CA GLU A 511 -41.56 -27.94 41.49
C GLU A 511 -42.57 -29.03 41.87
N GLU A 512 -43.00 -29.83 40.89
CA GLU A 512 -43.94 -30.93 41.10
C GLU A 512 -43.37 -32.00 42.04
N LYS A 513 -42.18 -32.53 41.71
CA LYS A 513 -41.56 -33.63 42.46
C LYS A 513 -41.18 -33.23 43.88
N ALA A 514 -40.51 -32.10 44.03
CA ALA A 514 -40.14 -31.59 45.34
C ALA A 514 -41.38 -31.19 46.15
N GLY A 515 -42.39 -30.60 45.50
CA GLY A 515 -43.64 -30.21 46.13
C GLY A 515 -44.39 -31.40 46.74
N GLN A 516 -44.49 -32.51 45.99
CA GLN A 516 -45.10 -33.76 46.48
C GLN A 516 -44.40 -34.28 47.74
N ILE A 517 -43.06 -34.30 47.76
CA ILE A 517 -42.28 -34.77 48.91
C ILE A 517 -42.47 -33.83 50.12
N MET A 518 -42.37 -32.53 49.89
CA MET A 518 -42.52 -31.52 50.93
C MET A 518 -43.92 -31.57 51.57
N GLN A 519 -44.96 -31.72 50.75
CA GLN A 519 -46.34 -31.84 51.22
C GLN A 519 -46.51 -33.04 52.15
N ARG A 520 -45.89 -34.17 51.82
CA ARG A 520 -46.01 -35.39 52.62
C ARG A 520 -45.29 -35.28 53.96
N ILE A 521 -44.02 -34.89 53.95
CA ILE A 521 -43.20 -34.75 55.17
C ILE A 521 -43.80 -33.72 56.14
N THR A 522 -44.57 -32.77 55.62
CA THR A 522 -45.19 -31.69 56.40
C THR A 522 -46.68 -31.88 56.65
N LYS A 523 -47.25 -33.06 56.32
CA LYS A 523 -48.68 -33.38 56.44
C LYS A 523 -49.61 -32.35 55.79
N GLY A 524 -49.23 -31.81 54.64
CA GLY A 524 -50.02 -30.84 53.90
C GLY A 524 -49.90 -29.40 54.42
N LYS A 525 -49.01 -29.11 55.37
CA LYS A 525 -48.78 -27.71 55.79
C LYS A 525 -48.20 -26.86 54.66
N TYR A 526 -47.29 -27.43 53.87
CA TYR A 526 -46.68 -26.80 52.72
C TYR A 526 -47.12 -27.54 51.46
N MET A 527 -47.99 -26.92 50.67
CA MET A 527 -48.74 -27.56 49.59
C MET A 527 -47.96 -27.64 48.27
N ARG A 528 -47.21 -26.58 47.93
CA ARG A 528 -46.46 -26.47 46.68
C ARG A 528 -45.15 -25.73 46.87
N ILE A 529 -44.20 -26.02 46.00
CA ILE A 529 -42.97 -25.23 45.84
C ILE A 529 -43.10 -24.49 44.51
N LEU A 530 -42.80 -23.20 44.52
CA LEU A 530 -42.78 -22.33 43.34
C LEU A 530 -41.39 -21.71 43.20
N ILE A 531 -40.84 -21.80 42.01
CA ILE A 531 -39.52 -21.31 41.62
C ILE A 531 -39.74 -20.29 40.50
N GLY A 532 -39.38 -19.03 40.74
CA GLY A 532 -39.52 -17.98 39.73
C GLY A 532 -38.63 -18.24 38.52
N ARG A 533 -39.17 -18.06 37.31
CA ARG A 533 -38.47 -18.37 36.05
C ARG A 533 -37.31 -17.40 35.77
N GLU A 534 -37.52 -16.12 36.07
CA GLU A 534 -36.51 -15.07 35.86
C GLU A 534 -35.61 -14.89 37.08
N ASP A 535 -36.21 -14.82 38.28
CA ASP A 535 -35.48 -14.52 39.51
C ASP A 535 -34.93 -15.76 40.22
N LEU A 536 -35.32 -16.97 39.82
CA LEU A 536 -34.95 -18.24 40.47
C LEU A 536 -35.23 -18.27 41.98
N GLY A 537 -36.12 -17.40 42.47
CA GLY A 537 -36.48 -17.32 43.89
C GLY A 537 -37.42 -18.46 44.28
N ILE A 538 -37.13 -19.13 45.40
CA ILE A 538 -37.96 -20.22 45.92
C ILE A 538 -38.99 -19.69 46.91
N ARG A 539 -40.26 -20.01 46.64
CA ARG A 539 -41.42 -19.70 47.48
C ARG A 539 -42.18 -20.98 47.77
N VAL A 540 -42.79 -21.07 48.95
CA VAL A 540 -43.56 -22.24 49.37
C VAL A 540 -44.98 -21.81 49.68
N GLU A 541 -45.95 -22.51 49.09
CA GLU A 541 -47.37 -22.25 49.25
C GLU A 541 -47.90 -22.98 50.50
N LEU A 542 -48.57 -22.22 51.36
CA LEU A 542 -49.39 -22.71 52.46
C LEU A 542 -50.87 -22.56 52.07
N PRO A 543 -51.82 -23.18 52.79
CA PRO A 543 -53.24 -23.08 52.45
C PRO A 543 -53.78 -21.65 52.31
N ASP A 544 -53.16 -20.67 52.97
CA ASP A 544 -53.63 -19.28 53.06
C ASP A 544 -52.62 -18.22 52.56
N GLN A 545 -51.38 -18.60 52.26
CA GLN A 545 -50.31 -17.64 51.94
C GLN A 545 -49.15 -18.25 51.16
N LEU A 546 -48.41 -17.39 50.45
CA LEU A 546 -47.15 -17.73 49.80
C LEU A 546 -45.99 -17.14 50.59
N ILE A 547 -45.05 -17.97 51.04
CA ILE A 547 -43.93 -17.55 51.89
C ILE A 547 -42.61 -17.72 51.15
N ASP A 548 -41.78 -16.68 51.16
CA ASP A 548 -40.40 -16.74 50.67
C ASP A 548 -39.55 -17.68 51.54
N MET A 549 -38.69 -18.49 50.91
CA MET A 549 -37.79 -19.42 51.60
C MET A 549 -37.02 -18.75 52.75
N LYS A 550 -36.62 -17.49 52.61
CA LYS A 550 -35.83 -16.75 53.62
C LYS A 550 -36.54 -16.68 54.98
N LEU A 551 -37.87 -16.62 54.98
CA LEU A 551 -38.72 -16.51 56.16
C LEU A 551 -39.05 -17.86 56.83
N LEU A 552 -38.67 -18.99 56.21
CA LEU A 552 -38.92 -20.32 56.78
C LEU A 552 -38.00 -20.59 57.98
N SER A 553 -38.51 -21.36 58.94
CA SER A 553 -37.68 -21.86 60.05
C SER A 553 -36.60 -22.80 59.55
N GLN A 554 -35.56 -22.98 60.36
CA GLN A 554 -34.40 -23.77 59.99
C GLN A 554 -34.74 -25.22 59.61
N GLY A 555 -35.54 -25.91 60.43
CA GLY A 555 -35.97 -27.27 60.13
C GLY A 555 -36.86 -27.37 58.88
N THR A 556 -37.65 -26.33 58.56
CA THR A 556 -38.42 -26.30 57.32
C THR A 556 -37.52 -26.07 56.10
N LYS A 557 -36.47 -25.26 56.21
CA LYS A 557 -35.47 -25.09 55.13
C LYS A 557 -34.76 -26.41 54.83
N ASP A 558 -34.39 -27.16 55.87
CA ASP A 558 -33.75 -28.47 55.71
C ASP A 558 -34.69 -29.46 54.98
N GLN A 559 -36.00 -29.45 55.29
CA GLN A 559 -37.00 -30.27 54.60
C GLN A 559 -37.24 -29.87 53.15
N LEU A 560 -37.29 -28.56 52.88
CA LEU A 560 -37.40 -28.03 51.52
C LEU A 560 -36.20 -28.47 50.68
N TYR A 561 -35.00 -28.34 51.24
CA TYR A 561 -33.77 -28.76 50.59
C TYR A 561 -33.73 -30.27 50.35
N PHE A 562 -34.11 -31.08 51.33
CA PHE A 562 -34.29 -32.52 51.17
C PHE A 562 -35.23 -32.84 50.00
N SER A 563 -36.40 -32.20 49.98
CA SER A 563 -37.41 -32.42 48.94
C SER A 563 -36.90 -32.04 47.55
N LEU A 564 -36.20 -30.92 47.42
CA LEU A 564 -35.56 -30.48 46.18
C LEU A 564 -34.48 -31.45 45.72
N ARG A 565 -33.64 -31.97 46.63
CA ARG A 565 -32.58 -32.93 46.29
C ARG A 565 -33.13 -34.26 45.80
N ILE A 566 -34.18 -34.78 46.44
CA ILE A 566 -34.82 -36.02 45.96
C ILE A 566 -35.52 -35.79 44.63
N GLY A 567 -36.24 -34.67 44.49
CA GLY A 567 -36.85 -34.28 43.23
C GLY A 567 -35.81 -34.19 42.11
N LEU A 568 -34.65 -33.58 42.38
CA LEU A 568 -33.54 -33.55 41.42
C LEU A 568 -33.03 -34.94 41.09
N SER A 569 -32.81 -35.79 42.10
CA SER A 569 -32.32 -37.15 41.91
C SER A 569 -33.20 -37.96 40.96
N GLU A 570 -34.53 -37.87 41.13
CA GLU A 570 -35.49 -38.53 40.25
C GLU A 570 -35.45 -37.99 38.82
N LEU A 571 -35.27 -36.68 38.64
CA LEU A 571 -35.19 -36.06 37.32
C LEU A 571 -33.90 -36.41 36.58
N LEU A 572 -32.76 -36.42 37.29
CA LEU A 572 -31.45 -36.65 36.70
C LEU A 572 -31.10 -38.12 36.51
N SER A 573 -31.75 -39.01 37.26
CA SER A 573 -31.53 -40.44 37.08
C SER A 573 -32.06 -40.98 35.74
N GLY A 574 -32.81 -40.17 34.97
CA GLY A 574 -33.32 -40.54 33.65
C GLY A 574 -34.24 -41.76 33.70
N GLY A 575 -35.00 -41.92 34.79
CA GLY A 575 -35.86 -43.08 35.05
C GLY A 575 -35.13 -44.29 35.63
N ARG A 576 -33.83 -44.18 35.96
CA ARG A 576 -33.10 -45.22 36.69
C ARG A 576 -33.31 -45.05 38.20
N ASN A 577 -33.37 -46.15 38.94
CA ASN A 577 -33.48 -46.10 40.40
C ASN A 577 -32.08 -46.17 41.02
N LEU A 578 -31.35 -45.05 41.02
CA LEU A 578 -29.99 -44.96 41.56
C LEU A 578 -30.00 -44.94 43.10
N PRO A 579 -29.09 -45.67 43.78
CA PRO A 579 -29.05 -45.66 45.23
C PRO A 579 -28.86 -44.26 45.82
N LEU A 580 -29.70 -43.91 46.79
CA LEU A 580 -29.62 -42.65 47.53
C LEU A 580 -28.80 -42.83 48.80
N LEU A 581 -27.86 -41.92 49.05
CA LEU A 581 -26.92 -41.93 50.16
C LEU A 581 -27.15 -40.69 51.03
N PHE A 582 -27.39 -40.88 52.32
CA PHE A 582 -27.63 -39.79 53.27
C PHE A 582 -26.56 -39.80 54.35
N ASP A 583 -25.94 -38.67 54.64
CA ASP A 583 -24.90 -38.53 55.66
C ASP A 583 -25.31 -37.47 56.69
N GLU A 584 -25.81 -37.94 57.84
CA GLU A 584 -26.27 -37.14 58.97
C GLU A 584 -27.34 -36.07 58.61
N SER A 585 -28.24 -36.43 57.68
CA SER A 585 -29.15 -35.48 57.04
C SER A 585 -30.39 -35.06 57.88
N PHE A 586 -30.66 -35.68 59.03
CA PHE A 586 -31.94 -35.50 59.76
C PHE A 586 -31.81 -35.01 61.22
N TYR A 587 -30.63 -34.57 61.65
CA TYR A 587 -30.36 -34.18 63.04
C TYR A 587 -31.25 -33.03 63.57
N THR A 588 -31.72 -32.14 62.70
CA THR A 588 -32.51 -30.93 63.07
C THR A 588 -34.02 -31.13 63.06
N SER A 589 -34.51 -32.33 62.72
CA SER A 589 -35.95 -32.61 62.66
C SER A 589 -36.54 -32.89 64.04
N ASP A 590 -37.71 -32.33 64.33
CA ASP A 590 -38.51 -32.75 65.49
C ASP A 590 -39.00 -34.20 65.33
N GLU A 591 -39.33 -34.89 66.44
CA GLU A 591 -39.70 -36.31 66.43
C GLU A 591 -40.85 -36.64 65.48
N ASN A 592 -41.85 -35.75 65.37
CA ASN A 592 -42.98 -35.96 64.47
C ASN A 592 -42.54 -35.87 63.02
N ARG A 593 -41.79 -34.83 62.64
CA ARG A 593 -41.25 -34.67 61.28
C ARG A 593 -40.29 -35.80 60.90
N LEU A 594 -39.48 -36.25 61.85
CA LEU A 594 -38.54 -37.34 61.65
C LEU A 594 -39.29 -38.62 61.24
N LYS A 595 -40.39 -38.94 61.95
CA LYS A 595 -41.23 -40.09 61.62
C LYS A 595 -41.77 -40.02 60.19
N GLU A 596 -42.36 -38.89 59.80
CA GLU A 596 -42.91 -38.71 58.43
C GLU A 596 -41.81 -38.77 57.36
N THR A 597 -40.61 -38.28 57.68
CA THR A 597 -39.47 -38.36 56.76
C THR A 597 -39.05 -39.81 56.54
N PHE A 598 -39.00 -40.63 57.60
CA PHE A 598 -38.71 -42.06 57.46
C PHE A 598 -39.82 -42.81 56.72
N GLU A 599 -41.10 -42.47 56.92
CA GLU A 599 -42.20 -43.05 56.13
C GLU A 599 -42.02 -42.75 54.63
N VAL A 600 -41.62 -41.52 54.26
CA VAL A 600 -41.32 -41.17 52.86
C VAL A 600 -40.07 -41.91 52.35
N LEU A 601 -39.02 -42.03 53.15
CA LEU A 601 -37.81 -42.78 52.78
C LEU A 601 -38.10 -44.28 52.58
N GLU A 602 -38.95 -44.88 53.40
CA GLU A 602 -39.38 -46.28 53.26
C GLU A 602 -40.13 -46.51 51.94
N GLU A 603 -40.95 -45.55 51.52
CA GLU A 603 -41.64 -45.63 50.23
C GLU A 603 -40.70 -45.45 49.04
N ILE A 604 -39.78 -44.50 49.11
CA ILE A 604 -38.71 -44.36 48.12
C ILE A 604 -37.89 -45.66 48.07
N ALA A 605 -37.62 -46.25 49.23
CA ALA A 605 -36.90 -47.50 49.41
C ALA A 605 -37.56 -48.71 48.72
N LEU A 606 -38.86 -48.66 48.41
CA LEU A 606 -39.54 -49.72 47.66
C LEU A 606 -38.97 -49.88 46.24
N ASN A 607 -38.57 -48.78 45.63
CA ASN A 607 -38.10 -48.75 44.23
C ASN A 607 -36.61 -48.43 44.12
N THR A 608 -36.06 -47.70 45.08
CA THR A 608 -34.72 -47.12 45.05
C THR A 608 -33.98 -47.42 46.34
N GLN A 609 -32.82 -48.09 46.28
CA GLN A 609 -32.08 -48.41 47.50
C GLN A 609 -31.68 -47.13 48.25
N VAL A 610 -31.88 -47.11 49.57
CA VAL A 610 -31.48 -45.98 50.43
C VAL A 610 -30.43 -46.45 51.42
N ILE A 611 -29.36 -45.68 51.60
CA ILE A 611 -28.29 -45.92 52.57
C ILE A 611 -28.11 -44.65 53.42
N LEU A 612 -28.51 -44.72 54.68
CA LEU A 612 -28.39 -43.64 55.65
C LEU A 612 -27.23 -43.89 56.61
N PHE A 613 -26.24 -43.02 56.59
CA PHE A 613 -25.15 -42.93 57.56
C PHE A 613 -25.56 -42.01 58.72
N THR A 614 -25.48 -42.51 59.94
CA THR A 614 -25.91 -41.78 61.15
C THR A 614 -25.09 -42.20 62.38
N HIS A 615 -25.04 -41.34 63.39
CA HIS A 615 -24.59 -41.71 64.74
C HIS A 615 -25.75 -41.98 65.70
N ASN A 616 -27.00 -41.73 65.26
CA ASN A 616 -28.19 -41.91 66.09
C ASN A 616 -28.71 -43.36 65.99
N GLU A 617 -28.54 -44.12 67.07
CA GLU A 617 -28.99 -45.51 67.17
C GLU A 617 -30.52 -45.66 67.07
N ASP A 618 -31.30 -44.61 67.39
CA ASP A 618 -32.76 -44.65 67.29
C ASP A 618 -33.23 -44.87 65.84
N PHE A 619 -32.37 -44.61 64.85
CA PHE A 619 -32.72 -44.78 63.44
C PHE A 619 -32.66 -46.23 63.00
N LEU A 620 -31.99 -47.10 63.76
CA LEU A 620 -31.83 -48.53 63.44
C LEU A 620 -33.17 -49.28 63.34
N LYS A 621 -34.23 -48.76 63.96
CA LYS A 621 -35.58 -49.36 63.93
C LYS A 621 -36.33 -49.17 62.60
N TYR A 622 -35.90 -48.25 61.74
CA TYR A 622 -36.61 -47.91 60.49
C TYR A 622 -36.12 -48.71 59.27
N GLY A 623 -35.02 -49.44 59.37
CA GLY A 623 -34.45 -50.13 58.22
C GLY A 623 -33.53 -51.28 58.57
N ASN A 624 -32.76 -51.73 57.58
CA ASN A 624 -31.78 -52.79 57.75
C ASN A 624 -30.55 -52.26 58.52
N PRO A 625 -30.28 -52.71 59.75
CA PRO A 625 -29.21 -52.15 60.57
C PRO A 625 -27.83 -52.67 60.14
N ILE A 626 -26.88 -51.76 60.00
CA ILE A 626 -25.45 -52.01 59.77
C ILE A 626 -24.67 -51.25 60.86
N VAL A 627 -24.33 -51.94 61.94
CA VAL A 627 -23.64 -51.32 63.09
C VAL A 627 -22.13 -51.39 62.91
N LEU A 628 -21.47 -50.24 62.94
CA LEU A 628 -20.02 -50.08 62.95
C LEU A 628 -19.54 -49.93 64.39
N SER A 629 -18.61 -50.79 64.81
CA SER A 629 -17.94 -50.67 66.10
C SER A 629 -16.79 -49.64 66.02
N GLU A 630 -16.47 -49.00 67.15
CA GLU A 630 -15.21 -48.26 67.30
C GLU A 630 -14.04 -49.15 66.87
N GLN A 631 -13.22 -48.63 65.96
CA GLN A 631 -11.98 -49.29 65.60
C GLN A 631 -10.90 -48.67 66.48
N MET A 632 -10.33 -49.47 67.40
CA MET A 632 -9.26 -49.04 68.31
C MET A 632 -8.25 -48.15 67.56
N THR A 633 -8.25 -46.87 67.91
CA THR A 633 -7.19 -45.94 67.55
C THR A 633 -5.91 -46.44 68.23
N LEU A 634 -4.78 -46.30 67.53
CA LEU A 634 -3.46 -46.70 68.01
C LEU A 634 -3.12 -45.96 69.31
N SER A 635 -3.37 -46.58 70.47
CA SER A 635 -2.77 -46.20 71.75
C SER A 635 -1.82 -47.26 72.32
N ASP A 636 -1.69 -48.43 71.69
CA ASP A 636 -0.80 -49.49 72.16
C ASP A 636 0.51 -49.57 71.34
N SER A 637 1.36 -48.55 71.47
CA SER A 637 2.80 -48.71 71.19
C SER A 637 3.66 -47.63 71.89
N VAL A 638 3.57 -47.53 73.21
CA VAL A 638 4.71 -47.07 74.03
C VAL A 638 4.90 -48.07 75.17
N GLY A 639 5.22 -49.31 74.79
CA GLY A 639 5.85 -50.28 75.69
C GLY A 639 7.35 -50.00 75.73
N LEU A 640 7.80 -49.46 76.87
CA LEU A 640 9.11 -49.66 77.49
C LEU A 640 10.24 -50.23 76.61
N SER A 641 11.27 -49.42 76.36
CA SER A 641 12.65 -49.90 76.42
C SER A 641 13.55 -48.82 76.96
N THR A 642 13.79 -48.91 78.27
CA THR A 642 14.99 -48.40 78.95
C THR A 642 16.27 -48.88 78.26
N LYS A 643 17.04 -47.96 77.68
CA LYS A 643 18.46 -47.67 77.99
C LYS A 643 19.07 -46.74 76.95
#